data_AF-A0A926SVF8-F1
#
_entry.id   AF-A0A926SVF8-F1
#
_cell.length_a   1.000
_cell.length_b   1.000
_cell.length_c   1.000
_cell.angle_alpha   90.00
_cell.angle_beta   90.00
_cell.angle_gamma   90.00
#
_symmetry.space_group_name_H-M   'P 1'
#
loop_
_entity.id
_entity.type
_entity.pdbx_description
1 polymer ?
#
loop_
_entity_poly.entity_id
_entity_poly.type
_entity_poly.pdbx_seq_one_letter_code
_entity_poly.pdbx_strand_id
1 'polypeptide(L)'
;MRILIVEDDELAAKALVTVLSNQNYAVEVATDGQAGWALVEAFAYDLVMLDVVLPKLDGISLCQRLRQSGYQMPILLLTGRDSSHDKVVGLDAGADDYVVKPFEPEELVARVRALLRRGSSTSLPVLEWGELRLDPTSCEVSYGTRPIQVTPKEYSLLELLLRNNRRVFSCGMILEHLWSYEETPGEEAVRTHIKGLRQKLKAAGAPTDLIETVYGIGYRLKPLEVIELPPTSPETTEKTRQQTLSALAGIWERFKGKISEQVSVIEQATTALSNETLDRELRDRAESEAHTLAGGLGTFGFTKGSQLARKIERLFQNEFSQKEVKQLRKLVGALRQEIELPPEKYVSTTETHKDERPLLLVVDGDRALTLELVNAADIQGIRAEIATNLSEARKAIAQKHPNVVLLDLSVSRTTEDSLTLLAELSKQTPPVPVLVFTTEDSLTTRIEAARLGGRAFLQKTVSPAQVLEAVSEVLQQVSSTQARVMVVDDDPQILATLRRLLEPWGIKVTTLDDPQRFWETLEATQPDLLILDIKMPQVSGVELCRVVRNDCQWGGLPILFLTAYTDADTVNQVFSIGADDFVSKPIVGPELVTRIINRLERIKLLRSLAETDPLTRVSNRRKSTQDLDKFLSKAQHQAQPLCLAILDLDRFKEINERYGHATGDAVLRRVGELLLRSALRSSASRSLRGEDVVSRWGGDEFVIGMYGMTKFDGQQRLMDVLETLHLEEFTATDHTKFRVTFSAGVAQYPEDGTEVQSLYRSADAALYQAKTVGRDRVLRCESI
;
A
#
# COMPACT_ATOMS: atom_id res chain seq x y z
N MET A 1 -24.78 -5.53 4.59
CA MET A 1 -23.86 -4.62 3.86
C MET A 1 -24.66 -3.93 2.77
N ARG A 2 -24.45 -2.63 2.58
CA ARG A 2 -25.20 -1.77 1.66
C ARG A 2 -24.31 -1.37 0.48
N ILE A 3 -24.79 -1.60 -0.74
CA ILE A 3 -24.09 -1.34 -2.00
C ILE A 3 -24.86 -0.28 -2.78
N LEU A 4 -24.17 0.77 -3.23
CA LEU A 4 -24.72 1.73 -4.19
C LEU A 4 -24.30 1.32 -5.60
N ILE A 5 -25.25 1.22 -6.52
CA ILE A 5 -25.03 1.08 -7.95
C ILE A 5 -25.35 2.41 -8.61
N VAL A 6 -24.44 2.93 -9.44
CA VAL A 6 -24.68 4.09 -10.30
C VAL A 6 -24.57 3.63 -11.74
N GLU A 7 -25.72 3.50 -12.40
CA GLU A 7 -25.88 2.89 -13.72
C GLU A 7 -27.08 3.56 -14.41
N ASP A 8 -26.86 4.12 -15.60
CA ASP A 8 -27.92 4.82 -16.36
C ASP A 8 -28.75 3.86 -17.22
N ASP A 9 -28.22 2.70 -17.59
CA ASP A 9 -28.99 1.64 -18.25
C ASP A 9 -29.87 0.88 -17.24
N GLU A 10 -31.19 1.10 -17.32
CA GLU A 10 -32.16 0.44 -16.45
C GLU A 10 -32.13 -1.09 -16.48
N LEU A 11 -31.81 -1.70 -17.64
CA LEU A 11 -31.76 -3.15 -17.77
C LEU A 11 -30.51 -3.70 -17.08
N ALA A 12 -29.37 -3.04 -17.28
CA ALA A 12 -28.12 -3.38 -16.59
C ALA A 12 -28.26 -3.21 -15.07
N ALA A 13 -28.87 -2.10 -14.62
CA ALA A 13 -29.12 -1.83 -13.22
C ALA A 13 -30.02 -2.91 -12.58
N LYS A 14 -31.13 -3.28 -13.24
CA LYS A 14 -32.02 -4.36 -12.75
C LYS A 14 -31.33 -5.71 -12.66
N ALA A 15 -30.48 -6.03 -13.64
CA ALA A 15 -29.70 -7.27 -13.62
C ALA A 15 -28.72 -7.30 -12.44
N LEU A 16 -27.97 -6.21 -12.23
CA LEU A 16 -27.05 -6.06 -11.10
C LEU A 16 -27.76 -6.14 -9.74
N VAL A 17 -28.89 -5.46 -9.59
CA VAL A 17 -29.74 -5.52 -8.39
C VAL A 17 -30.17 -6.96 -8.11
N THR A 18 -30.61 -7.69 -9.13
CA THR A 18 -31.04 -9.09 -8.98
C THR A 18 -29.89 -9.98 -8.52
N VAL A 19 -28.72 -9.88 -9.17
CA VAL A 19 -27.52 -10.66 -8.84
C VAL A 19 -27.07 -10.40 -7.40
N LEU A 20 -26.99 -9.14 -6.98
CA LEU A 20 -26.47 -8.76 -5.67
C LEU A 20 -27.49 -8.98 -4.55
N SER A 21 -28.79 -8.79 -4.81
CA SER A 21 -29.85 -9.07 -3.82
C SER A 21 -29.97 -10.57 -3.54
N ASN A 22 -29.74 -11.43 -4.54
CA ASN A 22 -29.65 -12.88 -4.34
C ASN A 22 -28.48 -13.31 -3.43
N GLN A 23 -27.46 -12.46 -3.31
CA GLN A 23 -26.34 -12.62 -2.37
C GLN A 23 -26.59 -11.93 -1.01
N ASN A 24 -27.85 -11.54 -0.74
CA ASN A 24 -28.30 -10.87 0.48
C ASN A 24 -27.69 -9.48 0.74
N TYR A 25 -27.18 -8.80 -0.30
CA TYR A 25 -26.78 -7.40 -0.18
C TYR A 25 -27.99 -6.46 -0.23
N ALA A 26 -27.95 -5.38 0.57
CA ALA A 26 -28.91 -4.29 0.42
C ALA A 26 -28.41 -3.38 -0.71
N VAL A 27 -29.19 -3.24 -1.78
CA VAL A 27 -28.75 -2.55 -3.00
C VAL A 27 -29.59 -1.31 -3.25
N GLU A 28 -28.94 -0.19 -3.56
CA GLU A 28 -29.58 1.04 -4.00
C GLU A 28 -29.04 1.46 -5.36
N VAL A 29 -29.87 2.16 -6.14
CA VAL A 29 -29.56 2.52 -7.52
C VAL A 29 -29.69 4.03 -7.72
N ALA A 30 -28.67 4.62 -8.33
CA ALA A 30 -28.72 5.94 -8.94
C ALA A 30 -28.58 5.83 -10.46
N THR A 31 -29.33 6.65 -11.19
CA THR A 31 -29.36 6.63 -12.66
C THR A 31 -28.37 7.60 -13.31
N ASP A 32 -27.66 8.39 -12.52
CA ASP A 32 -26.65 9.33 -13.00
C ASP A 32 -25.63 9.67 -11.90
N GLY A 33 -24.46 10.18 -12.28
CA GLY A 33 -23.39 10.45 -11.31
C GLY A 33 -23.70 11.56 -10.31
N GLN A 34 -24.58 12.51 -10.64
CA GLN A 34 -24.97 13.57 -9.70
C GLN A 34 -25.91 13.02 -8.62
N ALA A 35 -26.84 12.15 -9.00
CA ALA A 35 -27.70 11.41 -8.08
C ALA A 35 -26.86 10.44 -7.22
N GLY A 36 -25.88 9.76 -7.81
CA GLY A 36 -24.94 8.91 -7.07
C GLY A 36 -24.15 9.69 -6.01
N TRP A 37 -23.64 10.87 -6.36
CA TRP A 37 -22.99 11.78 -5.41
C TRP A 37 -23.90 12.19 -4.25
N ALA A 38 -25.14 12.62 -4.56
CA ALA A 38 -26.10 13.04 -3.53
C ALA A 38 -26.45 11.91 -2.56
N LEU A 39 -26.55 10.66 -3.05
CA LEU A 39 -26.78 9.50 -2.20
C LEU A 39 -25.59 9.20 -1.28
N VAL A 40 -24.35 9.28 -1.77
CA VAL A 40 -23.16 9.07 -0.93
C VAL A 40 -22.99 10.16 0.12
N GLU A 41 -23.40 11.41 -0.16
CA GLU A 41 -23.43 12.47 0.86
C GLU A 41 -24.48 12.21 1.96
N ALA A 42 -25.60 11.57 1.60
CA ALA A 42 -26.70 11.33 2.52
C ALA A 42 -26.56 10.05 3.34
N PHE A 43 -25.93 9.02 2.78
CA PHE A 43 -25.87 7.68 3.37
C PHE A 43 -24.48 7.04 3.30
N ALA A 44 -24.17 6.21 4.29
CA ALA A 44 -22.97 5.38 4.27
C ALA A 44 -23.19 4.11 3.44
N TYR A 45 -22.24 3.82 2.55
CA TYR A 45 -22.21 2.60 1.74
C TYR A 45 -20.92 1.81 2.00
N ASP A 46 -21.04 0.49 1.95
CA ASP A 46 -19.91 -0.43 2.11
C ASP A 46 -19.15 -0.65 0.79
N LEU A 47 -19.80 -0.42 -0.36
CA LEU A 47 -19.22 -0.47 -1.70
C LEU A 47 -20.04 0.43 -2.64
N VAL A 48 -19.34 1.10 -3.56
CA VAL A 48 -19.98 1.84 -4.67
C VAL A 48 -19.56 1.19 -5.99
N MET A 49 -20.53 0.82 -6.81
CA MET A 49 -20.36 0.33 -8.17
C MET A 49 -20.74 1.44 -9.15
N LEU A 50 -19.83 1.82 -10.04
CA LEU A 50 -19.96 2.98 -10.93
C LEU A 50 -19.79 2.53 -12.38
N ASP A 51 -20.75 2.78 -13.25
CA ASP A 51 -20.45 2.81 -14.69
C ASP A 51 -19.46 3.96 -14.96
N VAL A 52 -18.46 3.70 -15.81
CA VAL A 52 -17.55 4.73 -16.34
C VAL A 52 -18.30 5.78 -17.15
N VAL A 53 -19.24 5.35 -18.01
CA VAL A 53 -20.02 6.24 -18.86
C VAL A 53 -21.34 6.53 -18.16
N LEU A 54 -21.40 7.68 -17.48
CA LEU A 54 -22.60 8.16 -16.82
C LEU A 54 -22.99 9.55 -17.30
N PRO A 55 -24.29 9.88 -17.38
CA PRO A 55 -24.76 11.22 -17.67
C PRO A 55 -24.51 12.18 -16.49
N LYS A 56 -24.45 13.48 -16.81
CA LYS A 56 -24.22 14.62 -15.89
C LYS A 56 -22.84 14.67 -15.24
N LEU A 57 -22.42 13.59 -14.58
CA LEU A 57 -21.12 13.43 -13.97
C LEU A 57 -20.65 12.01 -14.29
N ASP A 58 -19.55 11.88 -15.05
CA ASP A 58 -19.03 10.57 -15.44
C ASP A 58 -18.44 9.81 -14.24
N GLY A 59 -18.37 8.48 -14.34
CA GLY A 59 -17.96 7.61 -13.24
C GLY A 59 -16.52 7.83 -12.77
N ILE A 60 -15.62 8.23 -13.67
CA ILE A 60 -14.21 8.50 -13.35
C ILE A 60 -14.13 9.81 -12.55
N SER A 61 -14.79 10.88 -13.02
CA SER A 61 -14.86 12.15 -12.30
C SER A 61 -15.56 12.01 -10.95
N LEU A 62 -16.61 11.19 -10.85
CA LEU A 62 -17.27 10.88 -9.58
C LEU A 62 -16.32 10.13 -8.63
N CYS A 63 -15.59 9.13 -9.12
CA CYS A 63 -14.58 8.42 -8.34
C CYS A 63 -13.52 9.36 -7.77
N GLN A 64 -12.94 10.24 -8.61
CA GLN A 64 -11.96 11.23 -8.18
C GLN A 64 -12.52 12.16 -7.11
N ARG A 65 -13.75 12.65 -7.30
CA ARG A 65 -14.42 13.54 -6.36
C ARG A 65 -14.67 12.86 -5.01
N LEU A 66 -15.12 11.61 -5.01
CA LEU A 66 -15.29 10.82 -3.79
C LEU A 66 -13.97 10.71 -3.01
N ARG A 67 -12.88 10.40 -3.71
CA ARG A 67 -11.54 10.27 -3.11
C ARG A 67 -11.00 11.60 -2.57
N GLN A 68 -11.14 12.68 -3.33
CA GLN A 68 -10.75 14.04 -2.90
C GLN A 68 -11.53 14.51 -1.67
N SER A 69 -12.78 14.07 -1.53
CA SER A 69 -13.63 14.37 -0.37
C SER A 69 -13.36 13.46 0.83
N GLY A 70 -12.34 12.59 0.75
CA GLY A 70 -11.90 11.72 1.84
C GLY A 70 -12.70 10.42 1.98
N TYR A 71 -13.65 10.12 1.09
CA TYR A 71 -14.39 8.87 1.15
C TYR A 71 -13.49 7.67 0.83
N GLN A 72 -13.55 6.67 1.71
CA GLN A 72 -12.69 5.48 1.65
C GLN A 72 -13.43 4.21 1.29
N MET A 73 -14.76 4.22 1.09
CA MET A 73 -15.45 2.99 0.71
C MET A 73 -14.87 2.45 -0.61
N PRO A 74 -14.74 1.12 -0.75
CA PRO A 74 -14.35 0.49 -2.01
C PRO A 74 -15.19 1.03 -3.19
N ILE A 75 -14.53 1.29 -4.32
CA ILE A 75 -15.16 1.68 -5.57
C ILE A 75 -14.83 0.65 -6.66
N LEU A 76 -15.86 0.05 -7.27
CA LEU A 76 -15.76 -0.86 -8.41
C LEU A 76 -16.25 -0.16 -9.68
N LEU A 77 -15.38 0.04 -10.66
CA LEU A 77 -15.77 0.58 -11.96
C LEU A 77 -16.32 -0.52 -12.87
N LEU A 78 -17.43 -0.26 -13.55
CA LEU A 78 -17.95 -1.09 -14.62
C LEU A 78 -17.67 -0.37 -15.95
N THR A 79 -16.97 -1.01 -16.88
CA THR A 79 -16.52 -0.35 -18.12
C THR A 79 -16.83 -1.19 -19.35
N GLY A 80 -17.40 -0.59 -20.40
CA GLY A 80 -17.50 -1.23 -21.72
C GLY A 80 -16.19 -1.18 -22.53
N ARG A 81 -15.14 -0.53 -22.01
CA ARG A 81 -13.84 -0.37 -22.67
C ARG A 81 -12.82 -1.32 -22.06
N ASP A 82 -12.20 -2.15 -22.90
CA ASP A 82 -11.29 -3.23 -22.51
C ASP A 82 -9.81 -2.88 -22.67
N SER A 83 -9.48 -1.68 -23.14
CA SER A 83 -8.10 -1.26 -23.37
C SER A 83 -7.32 -1.13 -22.06
N SER A 84 -6.04 -1.50 -22.08
CA SER A 84 -5.14 -1.33 -20.92
C SER A 84 -5.01 0.13 -20.48
N HIS A 85 -5.24 1.08 -21.39
CA HIS A 85 -5.20 2.50 -21.08
C HIS A 85 -6.42 2.96 -20.27
N ASP A 86 -7.63 2.56 -20.67
CA ASP A 86 -8.86 2.93 -19.96
C ASP A 86 -8.89 2.35 -18.53
N LYS A 87 -8.36 1.13 -18.37
CA LYS A 87 -8.21 0.46 -17.07
C LYS A 87 -7.27 1.23 -16.13
N VAL A 88 -6.13 1.70 -16.65
CA VAL A 88 -5.16 2.49 -15.89
C VAL A 88 -5.79 3.83 -15.47
N VAL A 89 -6.49 4.53 -16.37
CA VAL A 89 -7.15 5.80 -16.05
C VAL A 89 -8.18 5.65 -14.92
N GLY A 90 -8.97 4.56 -14.93
CA GLY A 90 -9.93 4.28 -13.86
C GLY A 90 -9.26 4.00 -12.50
N LEU A 91 -8.15 3.26 -12.49
CA LEU A 91 -7.40 2.98 -11.25
C LEU A 91 -6.65 4.21 -10.72
N ASP A 92 -6.07 5.03 -11.61
CA ASP A 92 -5.39 6.29 -11.26
C ASP A 92 -6.38 7.32 -10.71
N ALA A 93 -7.66 7.24 -11.10
CA ALA A 93 -8.75 8.02 -10.52
C ALA A 93 -9.13 7.59 -9.08
N GLY A 94 -8.52 6.51 -8.57
CA GLY A 94 -8.70 6.01 -7.21
C GLY A 94 -9.75 4.91 -7.05
N ALA A 95 -10.16 4.26 -8.15
CA ALA A 95 -10.97 3.06 -8.08
C ALA A 95 -10.17 1.88 -7.50
N ASP A 96 -10.86 1.00 -6.78
CA ASP A 96 -10.24 -0.13 -6.08
C ASP A 96 -10.18 -1.41 -6.92
N ASP A 97 -11.03 -1.49 -7.94
CA ASP A 97 -11.03 -2.52 -8.98
C ASP A 97 -11.93 -2.08 -10.15
N TYR A 98 -11.90 -2.84 -11.25
CA TYR A 98 -12.79 -2.64 -12.39
C TYR A 98 -13.31 -3.99 -12.94
N VAL A 99 -14.45 -3.95 -13.64
CA VAL A 99 -15.01 -5.08 -14.40
C VAL A 99 -15.35 -4.62 -15.81
N VAL A 100 -14.92 -5.38 -16.82
CA VAL A 100 -15.24 -5.10 -18.23
C VAL A 100 -16.61 -5.69 -18.57
N LYS A 101 -17.47 -4.92 -19.24
CA LYS A 101 -18.77 -5.36 -19.77
C LYS A 101 -18.58 -6.00 -21.16
N PRO A 102 -19.24 -7.13 -21.48
CA PRO A 102 -20.08 -7.94 -20.60
C PRO A 102 -19.24 -8.80 -19.63
N PHE A 103 -19.77 -9.06 -18.44
CA PHE A 103 -19.12 -9.87 -17.40
C PHE A 103 -20.01 -11.02 -16.94
N GLU A 104 -19.38 -12.07 -16.43
CA GLU A 104 -20.08 -13.18 -15.79
C GLU A 104 -20.57 -12.74 -14.39
N PRO A 105 -21.84 -13.01 -14.01
CA PRO A 105 -22.39 -12.63 -12.71
C PRO A 105 -21.56 -13.16 -11.52
N GLU A 106 -20.98 -14.34 -11.66
CA GLU A 106 -20.18 -14.97 -10.63
C GLU A 106 -18.85 -14.23 -10.40
N GLU A 107 -18.18 -13.79 -11.48
CA GLU A 107 -16.96 -12.98 -11.40
C GLU A 107 -17.24 -11.67 -10.67
N LEU A 108 -18.34 -10.99 -11.03
CA LEU A 108 -18.75 -9.75 -10.39
C LEU A 108 -18.93 -9.94 -8.88
N VAL A 109 -19.68 -10.97 -8.47
CA VAL A 109 -19.94 -11.27 -7.05
C VAL A 109 -18.64 -11.61 -6.31
N ALA A 110 -17.70 -12.30 -6.95
CA ALA A 110 -16.40 -12.59 -6.37
C ALA A 110 -15.59 -11.31 -6.10
N ARG A 111 -15.54 -10.38 -7.07
CA ARG A 111 -14.86 -9.08 -6.92
C ARG A 111 -15.50 -8.21 -5.84
N VAL A 112 -16.83 -8.16 -5.81
CA VAL A 112 -17.61 -7.47 -4.76
C VAL A 112 -17.25 -8.02 -3.37
N ARG A 113 -17.26 -9.35 -3.20
CA ARG A 113 -16.85 -9.99 -1.93
C ARG A 113 -15.41 -9.64 -1.56
N ALA A 114 -14.49 -9.69 -2.51
CA ALA A 114 -13.09 -9.36 -2.30
C ALA A 114 -12.90 -7.89 -1.85
N LEU A 115 -13.66 -6.96 -2.44
CA LEU A 115 -13.66 -5.55 -2.08
C LEU A 115 -14.20 -5.30 -0.68
N LEU A 116 -15.32 -5.93 -0.34
CA LEU A 116 -15.99 -5.77 0.96
C LEU A 116 -15.17 -6.34 2.12
N ARG A 117 -14.36 -7.37 1.89
CA ARG A 117 -13.40 -7.86 2.91
C ARG A 117 -12.38 -6.81 3.35
N ARG A 118 -12.05 -5.84 2.48
CA ARG A 118 -10.98 -4.84 2.70
C ARG A 118 -11.31 -3.82 3.80
N GLY A 119 -12.60 -3.60 4.12
CA GLY A 119 -13.06 -2.59 5.08
C GLY A 119 -13.11 -3.06 6.54
N SER A 120 -13.07 -4.37 6.79
CA SER A 120 -13.11 -4.97 8.13
C SER A 120 -11.72 -5.50 8.46
N SER A 121 -11.08 -4.97 9.52
CA SER A 121 -9.71 -5.26 9.96
C SER A 121 -9.49 -6.69 10.51
N THR A 122 -10.28 -7.66 10.06
CA THR A 122 -10.10 -9.09 10.28
C THR A 122 -11.12 -9.81 9.40
N SER A 123 -10.69 -10.65 8.45
CA SER A 123 -11.62 -11.57 7.78
C SER A 123 -10.95 -12.92 7.56
N LEU A 124 -11.24 -13.84 8.47
CA LEU A 124 -11.03 -15.28 8.32
C LEU A 124 -11.92 -15.80 7.15
N PRO A 125 -11.53 -16.88 6.43
CA PRO A 125 -12.34 -17.48 5.37
C PRO A 125 -13.60 -18.22 5.86
N VAL A 126 -13.72 -18.45 7.16
CA VAL A 126 -14.95 -18.86 7.85
C VAL A 126 -15.02 -17.98 9.08
N LEU A 127 -16.17 -17.34 9.30
CA LEU A 127 -16.36 -16.50 10.46
C LEU A 127 -16.56 -17.38 11.69
N GLU A 128 -15.53 -17.49 12.52
CA GLU A 128 -15.53 -18.35 13.70
C GLU A 128 -15.59 -17.56 15.01
N TRP A 129 -16.36 -18.07 15.96
CA TRP A 129 -16.40 -17.57 17.34
C TRP A 129 -16.69 -18.71 18.33
N GLY A 130 -15.63 -19.25 18.93
CA GLY A 130 -15.71 -20.49 19.69
C GLY A 130 -16.01 -21.65 18.74
N GLU A 131 -17.05 -22.42 19.03
CA GLU A 131 -17.52 -23.48 18.10
C GLU A 131 -18.51 -22.95 17.03
N LEU A 132 -18.90 -21.67 17.08
CA LEU A 132 -19.77 -21.09 16.05
C LEU A 132 -18.98 -20.84 14.77
N ARG A 133 -19.50 -21.30 13.64
CA ARG A 133 -18.92 -21.13 12.30
C ARG A 133 -19.98 -20.62 11.34
N LEU A 134 -19.66 -19.58 10.56
CA LEU A 134 -20.46 -19.12 9.43
C LEU A 134 -19.55 -19.03 8.20
N ASP A 135 -19.91 -19.73 7.14
CA ASP A 135 -19.21 -19.69 5.86
C ASP A 135 -19.93 -18.72 4.89
N PRO A 136 -19.33 -17.56 4.58
CA PRO A 136 -19.92 -16.59 3.65
C PRO A 136 -19.98 -17.07 2.20
N THR A 137 -19.29 -18.16 1.86
CA THR A 137 -19.21 -18.72 0.51
C THR A 137 -20.40 -19.62 0.21
N SER A 138 -20.78 -20.47 1.17
CA SER A 138 -21.91 -21.41 1.07
C SER A 138 -23.20 -20.89 1.71
N CYS A 139 -23.13 -19.75 2.44
CA CYS A 139 -24.19 -19.25 3.33
C CYS A 139 -24.59 -20.27 4.42
N GLU A 140 -23.69 -21.20 4.77
CA GLU A 140 -23.93 -22.20 5.81
C GLU A 140 -23.50 -21.70 7.18
N VAL A 141 -24.31 -22.02 8.19
CA VAL A 141 -24.02 -21.73 9.61
C VAL A 141 -23.98 -23.05 10.36
N SER A 142 -22.98 -23.25 11.22
CA SER A 142 -22.87 -24.44 12.08
C SER A 142 -22.36 -24.07 13.47
N TYR A 143 -22.68 -24.91 14.47
CA TYR A 143 -22.07 -24.88 15.80
C TYR A 143 -21.42 -26.24 16.06
N GLY A 144 -20.09 -26.25 16.21
CA GLY A 144 -19.28 -27.47 16.21
C GLY A 144 -19.40 -28.20 14.87
N THR A 145 -19.96 -29.41 14.88
CA THR A 145 -20.23 -30.21 13.68
C THR A 145 -21.70 -30.18 13.24
N ARG A 146 -22.57 -29.40 13.92
CA ARG A 146 -24.01 -29.39 13.66
C ARG A 146 -24.43 -28.17 12.82
N PRO A 147 -25.04 -28.36 11.64
CA PRO A 147 -25.55 -27.26 10.83
C PRO A 147 -26.78 -26.61 11.47
N ILE A 148 -26.94 -25.30 11.30
CA ILE A 148 -28.02 -24.47 11.83
C ILE A 148 -28.77 -23.82 10.67
N GLN A 149 -30.07 -24.10 10.58
CA GLN A 149 -30.95 -23.49 9.59
C GLN A 149 -31.39 -22.08 10.03
N VAL A 150 -30.78 -21.06 9.46
CA VAL A 150 -31.06 -19.64 9.74
C VAL A 150 -31.88 -19.00 8.61
N THR A 151 -32.73 -18.02 8.95
CA THR A 151 -33.40 -17.18 7.94
C THR A 151 -32.43 -16.13 7.38
N PRO A 152 -32.69 -15.52 6.21
CA PRO A 152 -31.78 -14.53 5.61
C PRO A 152 -31.42 -13.36 6.56
N LYS A 153 -32.40 -12.81 7.28
CA LYS A 153 -32.14 -11.72 8.26
C LYS A 153 -31.38 -12.20 9.49
N GLU A 154 -31.60 -13.43 9.95
CA GLU A 154 -30.82 -14.02 11.03
C GLU A 154 -29.38 -14.30 10.59
N TYR A 155 -29.17 -14.73 9.35
CA TYR A 155 -27.86 -14.91 8.74
C TYR A 155 -27.09 -13.60 8.69
N SER A 156 -27.67 -12.56 8.09
CA SER A 156 -27.00 -11.26 7.95
C SER A 156 -26.71 -10.62 9.31
N LEU A 157 -27.55 -10.87 10.31
CA LEU A 157 -27.33 -10.46 11.70
C LEU A 157 -26.16 -11.21 12.35
N LEU A 158 -26.07 -12.53 12.17
CA LEU A 158 -24.96 -13.33 12.66
C LEU A 158 -23.65 -12.92 11.98
N GLU A 159 -23.68 -12.68 10.67
CA GLU A 159 -22.54 -12.20 9.89
C GLU A 159 -22.08 -10.82 10.39
N LEU A 160 -22.99 -9.89 10.61
CA LEU A 160 -22.69 -8.56 11.17
C LEU A 160 -21.97 -8.68 12.53
N LEU A 161 -22.47 -9.53 13.42
CA LEU A 161 -21.90 -9.74 14.75
C LEU A 161 -20.55 -10.46 14.70
N LEU A 162 -20.39 -11.47 13.85
CA LEU A 162 -19.14 -12.22 13.72
C LEU A 162 -18.01 -11.40 13.08
N ARG A 163 -18.34 -10.58 12.07
CA ARG A 163 -17.38 -9.62 11.47
C ARG A 163 -16.95 -8.52 12.45
N ASN A 164 -17.73 -8.31 13.51
CA ASN A 164 -17.52 -7.27 14.51
C ASN A 164 -17.56 -7.86 15.93
N ASN A 165 -16.84 -8.96 16.12
CA ASN A 165 -16.96 -9.86 17.27
C ASN A 165 -16.68 -9.25 18.67
N ARG A 166 -16.19 -8.02 18.75
CA ARG A 166 -15.95 -7.27 20.00
C ARG A 166 -16.82 -6.02 20.16
N ARG A 167 -17.66 -5.67 19.18
CA ARG A 167 -18.46 -4.44 19.14
C ARG A 167 -19.90 -4.69 19.61
N VAL A 168 -20.50 -3.69 20.27
CA VAL A 168 -21.93 -3.68 20.60
C VAL A 168 -22.71 -2.95 19.52
N PHE A 169 -23.81 -3.54 19.04
CA PHE A 169 -24.71 -2.93 18.06
C PHE A 169 -26.08 -2.63 18.68
N SER A 170 -26.53 -1.38 18.58
CA SER A 170 -27.89 -0.96 18.97
C SER A 170 -28.94 -1.44 17.98
N CYS A 171 -30.22 -1.45 18.37
CA CYS A 171 -31.29 -1.87 17.45
C CYS A 171 -31.37 -0.97 16.21
N GLY A 172 -31.24 0.36 16.38
CA GLY A 172 -31.16 1.32 15.27
C GLY A 172 -29.98 1.07 14.33
N MET A 173 -28.78 0.81 14.85
CA MET A 173 -27.61 0.49 14.01
C MET A 173 -27.81 -0.81 13.24
N ILE A 174 -28.39 -1.83 13.88
CA ILE A 174 -28.72 -3.10 13.22
C ILE A 174 -29.74 -2.84 12.09
N LEU A 175 -30.77 -2.03 12.33
CA LEU A 175 -31.74 -1.65 11.29
C LEU A 175 -31.08 -1.00 10.07
N GLU A 176 -30.22 0.01 10.30
CA GLU A 176 -29.51 0.74 9.25
C GLU A 176 -28.60 -0.15 8.38
N HIS A 177 -28.04 -1.22 8.95
CA HIS A 177 -27.10 -2.10 8.23
C HIS A 177 -27.78 -3.25 7.46
N LEU A 178 -29.03 -3.58 7.82
CA LEU A 178 -29.70 -4.81 7.40
C LEU A 178 -30.95 -4.58 6.54
N TRP A 179 -31.53 -3.38 6.52
CA TRP A 179 -32.73 -3.07 5.74
C TRP A 179 -32.52 -1.86 4.82
N SER A 180 -33.19 -1.86 3.66
CA SER A 180 -33.22 -0.73 2.71
C SER A 180 -34.17 0.36 3.21
N TYR A 181 -34.01 1.58 2.68
CA TYR A 181 -34.84 2.73 3.08
C TYR A 181 -36.34 2.52 2.80
N GLU A 182 -36.68 1.78 1.74
CA GLU A 182 -38.07 1.56 1.33
C GLU A 182 -38.81 0.51 2.18
N GLU A 183 -38.08 -0.33 2.93
CA GLU A 183 -38.61 -1.45 3.71
C GLU A 183 -38.08 -1.50 5.17
N THR A 184 -37.87 -0.35 5.82
CA THR A 184 -37.33 -0.31 7.19
C THR A 184 -38.41 -0.64 8.24
N PRO A 185 -38.34 -1.79 8.95
CA PRO A 185 -39.27 -2.09 10.04
C PRO A 185 -38.87 -1.37 11.34
N GLY A 186 -39.73 -1.42 12.35
CA GLY A 186 -39.39 -0.92 13.70
C GLY A 186 -38.40 -1.82 14.45
N GLU A 187 -37.80 -1.30 15.54
CA GLU A 187 -36.79 -2.01 16.35
C GLU A 187 -37.25 -3.38 16.88
N GLU A 188 -38.56 -3.59 17.02
CA GLU A 188 -39.16 -4.86 17.42
C GLU A 188 -38.85 -6.02 16.46
N ALA A 189 -38.63 -5.72 15.18
CA ALA A 189 -38.22 -6.73 14.19
C ALA A 189 -36.81 -7.27 14.51
N VAL A 190 -35.87 -6.39 14.88
CA VAL A 190 -34.51 -6.79 15.31
C VAL A 190 -34.58 -7.68 16.55
N ARG A 191 -35.39 -7.31 17.56
CA ARG A 191 -35.57 -8.10 18.78
C ARG A 191 -36.12 -9.50 18.48
N THR A 192 -37.05 -9.59 17.54
CA THR A 192 -37.65 -10.86 17.10
C THR A 192 -36.61 -11.77 16.43
N HIS A 193 -35.79 -11.24 15.53
CA HIS A 193 -34.72 -12.02 14.88
C HIS A 193 -33.62 -12.45 15.85
N ILE A 194 -33.19 -11.59 16.79
CA ILE A 194 -32.24 -11.99 17.85
C ILE A 194 -32.81 -13.14 18.69
N LYS A 195 -34.10 -13.08 19.06
CA LYS A 195 -34.75 -14.13 19.85
C LYS A 195 -34.79 -15.46 19.10
N GLY A 196 -35.17 -15.44 17.82
CA GLY A 196 -35.17 -16.63 16.96
C GLY A 196 -33.77 -17.24 16.81
N LEU A 197 -32.77 -16.40 16.56
CA LEU A 197 -31.37 -16.81 16.40
C LEU A 197 -30.82 -17.47 17.66
N ARG A 198 -31.05 -16.89 18.85
CA ARG A 198 -30.64 -17.49 20.13
C ARG A 198 -31.28 -18.85 20.37
N GLN A 199 -32.56 -19.03 20.04
CA GLN A 199 -33.24 -20.32 20.18
C GLN A 199 -32.63 -21.39 19.28
N LYS A 200 -32.30 -21.04 18.04
CA LYS A 200 -31.66 -21.93 17.06
C LYS A 200 -30.23 -22.31 17.47
N LEU A 201 -29.44 -21.34 17.93
CA LEU A 201 -28.08 -21.58 18.44
C LEU A 201 -28.11 -22.49 19.68
N LYS A 202 -29.03 -22.25 20.61
CA LYS A 202 -29.23 -23.10 21.79
C LYS A 202 -29.58 -24.54 21.40
N ALA A 203 -30.47 -24.73 20.42
CA ALA A 203 -30.86 -26.06 19.94
C ALA A 203 -29.68 -26.82 19.33
N ALA A 204 -28.71 -26.12 18.73
CA ALA A 204 -27.49 -26.72 18.19
C ALA A 204 -26.46 -27.11 19.26
N GLY A 205 -26.58 -26.58 20.49
CA GLY A 205 -25.67 -26.86 21.61
C GLY A 205 -24.88 -25.64 22.10
N ALA A 206 -25.14 -24.45 21.55
CA ALA A 206 -24.44 -23.23 21.96
C ALA A 206 -24.90 -22.71 23.33
N PRO A 207 -24.02 -22.00 24.07
CA PRO A 207 -24.38 -21.25 25.27
C PRO A 207 -25.55 -20.29 25.00
N THR A 208 -26.48 -20.21 25.95
CA THR A 208 -27.66 -19.34 25.81
C THR A 208 -27.32 -17.85 25.76
N ASP A 209 -26.12 -17.48 26.21
CA ASP A 209 -25.58 -16.13 26.28
C ASP A 209 -24.50 -15.87 25.22
N LEU A 210 -24.33 -16.74 24.21
CA LEU A 210 -23.34 -16.55 23.14
C LEU A 210 -23.49 -15.20 22.43
N ILE A 211 -24.74 -14.82 22.13
CA ILE A 211 -25.11 -13.44 21.82
C ILE A 211 -25.61 -12.83 23.12
N GLU A 212 -24.87 -11.91 23.73
CA GLU A 212 -25.23 -11.27 24.99
C GLU A 212 -26.02 -9.96 24.74
N THR A 213 -26.97 -9.67 25.64
CA THR A 213 -27.66 -8.38 25.63
C THR A 213 -26.94 -7.43 26.59
N VAL A 214 -26.44 -6.32 26.06
CA VAL A 214 -25.91 -5.21 26.85
C VAL A 214 -27.06 -4.25 27.13
N TYR A 215 -27.62 -4.33 28.34
CA TYR A 215 -28.82 -3.57 28.73
C TYR A 215 -28.66 -2.07 28.44
N GLY A 216 -29.64 -1.51 27.72
CA GLY A 216 -29.66 -0.08 27.33
C GLY A 216 -28.79 0.29 26.13
N ILE A 217 -28.00 -0.63 25.58
CA ILE A 217 -27.03 -0.32 24.52
C ILE A 217 -27.24 -1.19 23.27
N GLY A 218 -27.42 -2.50 23.40
CA GLY A 218 -27.55 -3.38 22.23
C GLY A 218 -27.14 -4.82 22.43
N TYR A 219 -26.59 -5.45 21.39
CA TYR A 219 -26.18 -6.86 21.35
C TYR A 219 -24.70 -7.01 20.93
N ARG A 220 -23.99 -8.00 21.47
CA ARG A 220 -22.63 -8.40 21.04
C ARG A 220 -22.39 -9.91 21.21
N LEU A 221 -21.26 -10.41 20.70
CA LEU A 221 -20.77 -11.78 20.98
C LEU A 221 -19.98 -11.82 22.30
N LYS A 222 -20.19 -12.88 23.09
CA LYS A 222 -19.52 -13.07 24.39
C LYS A 222 -18.03 -13.43 24.23
N PRO A 223 -17.06 -12.74 24.87
CA PRO A 223 -15.62 -13.02 24.78
C PRO A 223 -15.21 -14.46 25.17
N LEU A 224 -14.18 -15.01 24.51
CA LEU A 224 -13.57 -16.32 24.80
C LEU A 224 -12.31 -16.16 25.69
N GLU A 225 -12.06 -17.08 26.63
CA GLU A 225 -10.84 -17.11 27.49
C GLU A 225 -9.65 -17.77 26.74
N VAL A 226 -8.41 -17.25 26.88
CA VAL A 226 -7.21 -17.65 26.09
C VAL A 226 -6.19 -18.43 26.95
N ILE A 227 -5.53 -19.45 26.38
CA ILE A 227 -4.41 -20.24 26.97
C ILE A 227 -3.14 -20.09 26.09
N GLU A 228 -1.97 -19.80 26.69
CA GLU A 228 -0.66 -19.55 26.02
C GLU A 228 0.30 -20.78 26.00
N LEU A 229 1.19 -20.90 25.00
CA LEU A 229 2.37 -21.81 24.94
C LEU A 229 3.53 -21.23 24.05
N PRO A 230 4.82 -21.69 24.17
CA PRO A 230 6.07 -20.91 23.98
C PRO A 230 7.01 -21.34 22.78
N PRO A 231 8.20 -20.71 22.55
CA PRO A 231 8.97 -20.77 21.28
C PRO A 231 10.31 -21.56 21.29
N THR A 232 10.90 -21.84 20.10
CA THR A 232 12.27 -22.39 19.90
C THR A 232 13.01 -21.82 18.66
N SER A 233 14.35 -21.79 18.72
CA SER A 233 15.35 -20.99 17.96
C SER A 233 16.21 -21.75 16.91
N PRO A 234 17.08 -21.07 16.11
CA PRO A 234 17.74 -21.58 14.88
C PRO A 234 19.30 -21.63 14.90
N GLU A 235 19.93 -22.31 13.92
CA GLU A 235 21.40 -22.19 13.66
C GLU A 235 21.87 -22.59 12.21
N THR A 236 22.68 -21.69 11.58
CA THR A 236 23.85 -21.90 10.65
C THR A 236 23.69 -22.49 9.20
N THR A 237 24.44 -22.17 8.12
CA THR A 237 25.69 -21.38 7.86
C THR A 237 25.85 -21.00 6.37
N GLU A 238 26.50 -19.85 6.16
CA GLU A 238 27.14 -19.27 4.96
C GLU A 238 28.31 -20.14 4.40
N LYS A 239 28.19 -20.77 3.22
CA LYS A 239 29.38 -21.26 2.46
C LYS A 239 29.24 -21.53 0.95
N THR A 240 28.11 -21.22 0.30
CA THR A 240 27.84 -21.70 -1.09
C THR A 240 27.80 -20.60 -2.15
N ARG A 241 28.30 -19.39 -1.86
CA ARG A 241 28.15 -18.24 -2.78
C ARG A 241 29.25 -18.13 -3.86
N GLN A 242 30.36 -18.86 -3.74
CA GLN A 242 31.55 -18.61 -4.57
C GLN A 242 31.82 -19.62 -5.70
N GLN A 243 30.97 -20.64 -5.88
CA GLN A 243 31.13 -21.64 -6.96
C GLN A 243 30.17 -21.46 -8.15
N THR A 244 29.13 -20.63 -8.04
CA THR A 244 28.06 -20.56 -9.05
C THR A 244 28.36 -19.64 -10.24
N LEU A 245 29.35 -18.74 -10.14
CA LEU A 245 29.58 -17.69 -11.15
C LEU A 245 30.48 -18.09 -12.34
N SER A 246 30.99 -19.33 -12.38
CA SER A 246 31.88 -19.81 -13.46
C SER A 246 31.15 -20.53 -14.61
N ALA A 247 29.85 -20.85 -14.48
CA ALA A 247 29.17 -21.77 -15.39
C ALA A 247 28.49 -21.12 -16.62
N LEU A 248 28.31 -19.80 -16.64
CA LEU A 248 27.42 -19.14 -17.61
C LEU A 248 28.07 -18.72 -18.94
N ALA A 249 29.40 -18.66 -19.04
CA ALA A 249 30.09 -18.23 -20.27
C ALA A 249 30.20 -19.32 -21.36
N GLY A 250 30.07 -20.61 -21.01
CA GLY A 250 30.23 -21.73 -21.95
C GLY A 250 28.97 -22.10 -22.75
N ILE A 251 27.81 -21.53 -22.42
CA ILE A 251 26.52 -21.91 -23.00
C ILE A 251 26.28 -21.23 -24.36
N TRP A 252 26.70 -19.98 -24.54
CA TRP A 252 26.44 -19.20 -25.76
C TRP A 252 27.10 -19.79 -27.03
N GLU A 253 28.36 -20.26 -26.94
CA GLU A 253 29.07 -20.86 -28.08
C GLU A 253 28.45 -22.18 -28.58
N ARG A 254 27.68 -22.88 -27.72
CA ARG A 254 26.97 -24.12 -28.13
C ARG A 254 25.67 -23.84 -28.89
N PHE A 255 25.06 -22.66 -28.71
CA PHE A 255 23.76 -22.33 -29.31
C PHE A 255 23.86 -21.57 -30.65
N LYS A 256 24.99 -20.89 -30.92
CA LYS A 256 25.19 -20.09 -32.14
C LYS A 256 24.96 -20.89 -33.44
N GLY A 257 25.41 -22.14 -33.49
CA GLY A 257 25.24 -23.02 -34.66
C GLY A 257 23.76 -23.30 -34.98
N LYS A 258 22.97 -23.64 -33.95
CA LYS A 258 21.55 -23.95 -34.10
C LYS A 258 20.74 -22.72 -34.52
N ILE A 259 20.99 -21.57 -33.89
CA ILE A 259 20.32 -20.30 -34.23
C ILE A 259 20.56 -19.91 -35.69
N SER A 260 21.79 -20.12 -36.19
CA SER A 260 22.11 -19.80 -37.59
C SER A 260 21.38 -20.70 -38.60
N GLU A 261 21.14 -21.97 -38.26
CA GLU A 261 20.38 -22.91 -39.09
C GLU A 261 18.90 -22.50 -39.17
N GLN A 262 18.31 -22.09 -38.04
CA GLN A 262 16.93 -21.62 -37.97
C GLN A 262 16.68 -20.36 -38.82
N VAL A 263 17.64 -19.42 -38.83
CA VAL A 263 17.58 -18.23 -39.70
C VAL A 263 17.67 -18.62 -41.18
N SER A 264 18.45 -19.66 -41.52
CA SER A 264 18.58 -20.12 -42.90
C SER A 264 17.27 -20.70 -43.47
N VAL A 265 16.47 -21.39 -42.63
CA VAL A 265 15.13 -21.88 -43.03
C VAL A 265 14.20 -20.72 -43.38
N ILE A 266 14.25 -19.64 -42.60
CA ILE A 266 13.48 -18.41 -42.86
C ILE A 266 13.94 -17.71 -44.15
N GLU A 267 15.25 -17.68 -44.43
CA GLU A 267 15.81 -17.15 -45.67
C GLU A 267 15.35 -17.96 -46.91
N GLN A 268 15.29 -19.29 -46.79
CA GLN A 268 14.83 -20.19 -47.85
C GLN A 268 13.36 -19.94 -48.18
N ALA A 269 12.49 -19.87 -47.16
CA ALA A 269 11.08 -19.55 -47.34
C ALA A 269 10.87 -18.16 -47.97
N THR A 270 11.67 -17.16 -47.56
CA THR A 270 11.62 -15.81 -48.14
C THR A 270 12.04 -15.78 -49.62
N THR A 271 13.01 -16.63 -50.00
CA THR A 271 13.47 -16.76 -51.39
C THR A 271 12.46 -17.50 -52.26
N ALA A 272 11.88 -18.60 -51.75
CA ALA A 272 10.82 -19.34 -52.42
C ALA A 272 9.56 -18.48 -52.64
N LEU A 273 9.23 -17.63 -51.66
CA LEU A 273 8.14 -16.66 -51.77
C LEU A 273 8.39 -15.60 -52.84
N SER A 274 9.65 -15.18 -53.03
CA SER A 274 10.04 -14.22 -54.07
C SER A 274 9.98 -14.79 -55.48
N ASN A 275 10.07 -16.12 -55.63
CA ASN A 275 10.01 -16.84 -56.90
C ASN A 275 8.62 -17.46 -57.17
N GLU A 276 7.63 -17.17 -56.32
CA GLU A 276 6.27 -17.74 -56.38
C GLU A 276 6.20 -19.28 -56.25
N THR A 277 7.21 -19.90 -55.64
CA THR A 277 7.31 -21.36 -55.45
C THR A 277 7.21 -21.78 -53.98
N LEU A 278 6.67 -20.94 -53.09
CA LEU A 278 6.56 -21.26 -51.67
C LEU A 278 5.49 -22.33 -51.45
N ASP A 279 5.91 -23.51 -50.98
CA ASP A 279 4.99 -24.55 -50.52
C ASP A 279 4.52 -24.29 -49.08
N ARG A 280 3.43 -24.97 -48.70
CA ARG A 280 2.79 -24.79 -47.39
C ARG A 280 3.66 -25.33 -46.25
N GLU A 281 4.43 -26.39 -46.50
CA GLU A 281 5.27 -27.02 -45.49
C GLU A 281 6.47 -26.14 -45.10
N LEU A 282 7.12 -25.51 -46.08
CA LEU A 282 8.22 -24.57 -45.86
C LEU A 282 7.73 -23.27 -45.22
N ARG A 283 6.50 -22.85 -45.51
CA ARG A 283 5.86 -21.71 -44.85
C ARG A 283 5.65 -21.96 -43.35
N ASP A 284 5.03 -23.08 -43.00
CA ASP A 284 4.71 -23.43 -41.61
C ASP A 284 6.00 -23.65 -40.80
N ARG A 285 7.04 -24.23 -41.42
CA ARG A 285 8.37 -24.37 -40.82
C ARG A 285 9.04 -23.03 -40.57
N ALA A 286 9.01 -22.10 -41.54
CA ALA A 286 9.61 -20.78 -41.35
C ALA A 286 8.89 -19.95 -40.28
N GLU A 287 7.58 -20.10 -40.15
CA GLU A 287 6.80 -19.48 -39.06
C GLU A 287 7.22 -20.03 -37.69
N SER A 288 7.29 -21.36 -37.56
CA SER A 288 7.70 -22.02 -36.31
C SER A 288 9.13 -21.66 -35.90
N GLU A 289 10.06 -21.55 -36.85
CA GLU A 289 11.43 -21.13 -36.57
C GLU A 289 11.52 -19.64 -36.19
N ALA A 290 10.71 -18.78 -36.81
CA ALA A 290 10.62 -17.36 -36.43
C ALA A 290 10.05 -17.18 -35.01
N HIS A 291 9.05 -17.98 -34.64
CA HIS A 291 8.49 -18.04 -33.29
C HIS A 291 9.54 -18.50 -32.26
N THR A 292 10.27 -19.58 -32.59
CA THR A 292 11.32 -20.13 -31.72
C THR A 292 12.46 -19.13 -31.51
N LEU A 293 12.88 -18.43 -32.57
CA LEU A 293 13.90 -17.38 -32.49
C LEU A 293 13.43 -16.14 -31.72
N ALA A 294 12.16 -15.77 -31.85
CA ALA A 294 11.57 -14.67 -31.09
C ALA A 294 11.61 -14.95 -29.57
N GLY A 295 11.38 -16.19 -29.15
CA GLY A 295 11.51 -16.62 -27.74
C GLY A 295 12.95 -16.84 -27.28
N GLY A 296 13.80 -17.43 -28.14
CA GLY A 296 15.16 -17.83 -27.78
C GLY A 296 16.18 -16.68 -27.70
N LEU A 297 16.17 -15.76 -28.68
CA LEU A 297 17.20 -14.71 -28.79
C LEU A 297 17.16 -13.69 -27.63
N GLY A 298 15.98 -13.47 -27.04
CA GLY A 298 15.82 -12.58 -25.88
C GLY A 298 16.53 -13.11 -24.63
N THR A 299 16.65 -14.43 -24.49
CA THR A 299 17.28 -15.11 -23.34
C THR A 299 18.79 -14.92 -23.30
N PHE A 300 19.42 -14.70 -24.46
CA PHE A 300 20.87 -14.52 -24.59
C PHE A 300 21.29 -13.06 -24.79
N GLY A 301 20.39 -12.10 -24.60
CA GLY A 301 20.68 -10.67 -24.69
C GLY A 301 20.50 -10.04 -26.08
N PHE A 302 20.03 -10.79 -27.09
CA PHE A 302 19.77 -10.27 -28.45
C PHE A 302 18.34 -9.73 -28.57
N THR A 303 18.05 -8.68 -27.81
CA THR A 303 16.71 -8.05 -27.72
C THR A 303 16.21 -7.55 -29.08
N LYS A 304 17.08 -6.97 -29.89
CA LYS A 304 16.77 -6.53 -31.25
C LYS A 304 16.58 -7.70 -32.21
N GLY A 305 17.33 -8.79 -32.05
CA GLY A 305 17.13 -10.04 -32.80
C GLY A 305 15.78 -10.68 -32.53
N SER A 306 15.37 -10.76 -31.26
CA SER A 306 14.04 -11.25 -30.86
C SER A 306 12.89 -10.42 -31.45
N GLN A 307 13.02 -9.09 -31.45
CA GLN A 307 12.03 -8.19 -32.07
C GLN A 307 11.94 -8.36 -33.59
N LEU A 308 13.07 -8.58 -34.27
CA LEU A 308 13.10 -8.84 -35.71
C LEU A 308 12.42 -10.17 -36.05
N ALA A 309 12.73 -11.23 -35.29
CA ALA A 309 12.10 -12.55 -35.45
C ALA A 309 10.58 -12.51 -35.25
N ARG A 310 10.09 -11.76 -34.25
CA ARG A 310 8.64 -11.61 -34.00
C ARG A 310 7.91 -10.82 -35.09
N LYS A 311 8.59 -9.89 -35.76
CA LYS A 311 8.04 -9.19 -36.94
C LYS A 311 7.99 -10.10 -38.16
N ILE A 312 8.97 -10.98 -38.32
CA ILE A 312 9.02 -11.98 -39.39
C ILE A 312 7.90 -13.01 -39.20
N GLU A 313 7.72 -13.52 -37.98
CA GLU A 313 6.63 -14.44 -37.60
C GLU A 313 5.25 -13.90 -38.02
N ARG A 314 4.92 -12.66 -37.62
CA ARG A 314 3.64 -12.02 -37.97
C ARG A 314 3.42 -11.84 -39.46
N LEU A 315 4.49 -11.70 -40.25
CA LEU A 315 4.37 -11.61 -41.70
C LEU A 315 4.06 -12.97 -42.34
N PHE A 316 4.54 -14.08 -41.76
CA PHE A 316 4.20 -15.42 -42.23
C PHE A 316 2.74 -15.83 -41.90
N GLN A 317 2.11 -15.18 -40.93
CA GLN A 317 0.71 -15.40 -40.54
C GLN A 317 -0.34 -14.75 -41.46
N ASN A 318 0.06 -13.80 -42.30
CA ASN A 318 -0.85 -13.04 -43.17
C ASN A 318 -0.68 -13.40 -44.66
N GLU A 319 -1.64 -13.05 -45.51
CA GLU A 319 -1.48 -13.17 -46.97
C GLU A 319 -0.44 -12.17 -47.49
N PHE A 320 0.42 -12.60 -48.43
CA PHE A 320 1.54 -11.79 -48.88
C PHE A 320 1.20 -10.93 -50.10
N SER A 321 1.35 -9.62 -49.97
CA SER A 321 1.44 -8.69 -51.11
C SER A 321 2.90 -8.54 -51.58
N GLN A 322 3.12 -8.10 -52.83
CA GLN A 322 4.47 -7.80 -53.35
C GLN A 322 5.25 -6.78 -52.49
N LYS A 323 4.55 -5.93 -51.71
CA LYS A 323 5.16 -4.98 -50.77
C LYS A 323 5.66 -5.67 -49.50
N GLU A 324 4.91 -6.64 -48.99
CA GLU A 324 5.26 -7.42 -47.80
C GLU A 324 6.42 -8.38 -48.06
N VAL A 325 6.50 -8.97 -49.26
CA VAL A 325 7.66 -9.82 -49.66
C VAL A 325 8.97 -9.02 -49.63
N LYS A 326 8.95 -7.75 -50.09
CA LYS A 326 10.13 -6.86 -50.02
C LYS A 326 10.49 -6.50 -48.58
N GLN A 327 9.49 -6.29 -47.72
CA GLN A 327 9.69 -5.98 -46.30
C GLN A 327 10.24 -7.18 -45.52
N LEU A 328 9.73 -8.38 -45.78
CA LEU A 328 10.19 -9.63 -45.18
C LEU A 328 11.68 -9.86 -45.48
N ARG A 329 12.09 -9.70 -46.74
CA ARG A 329 13.51 -9.84 -47.14
C ARG A 329 14.44 -8.88 -46.39
N LYS A 330 13.99 -7.64 -46.15
CA LYS A 330 14.75 -6.65 -45.38
C LYS A 330 14.88 -7.04 -43.90
N LEU A 331 13.81 -7.57 -43.31
CA LEU A 331 13.80 -7.99 -41.90
C LEU A 331 14.67 -9.22 -41.65
N VAL A 332 14.61 -10.21 -42.55
CA VAL A 332 15.44 -11.43 -42.46
C VAL A 332 16.92 -11.10 -42.60
N GLY A 333 17.30 -10.21 -43.54
CA GLY A 333 18.68 -9.74 -43.66
C GLY A 333 19.17 -8.99 -42.42
N ALA A 334 18.32 -8.19 -41.77
CA ALA A 334 18.66 -7.51 -40.52
C ALA A 334 18.81 -8.49 -39.34
N LEU A 335 17.98 -9.53 -39.27
CA LEU A 335 18.07 -10.58 -38.25
C LEU A 335 19.39 -11.35 -38.36
N ARG A 336 19.80 -11.68 -39.59
CA ARG A 336 21.07 -12.37 -39.87
C ARG A 336 22.29 -11.56 -39.42
N GLN A 337 22.29 -10.26 -39.70
CA GLN A 337 23.37 -9.35 -39.27
C GLN A 337 23.45 -9.24 -37.74
N GLU A 338 22.30 -9.19 -37.05
CA GLU A 338 22.25 -9.07 -35.59
C GLU A 338 22.83 -10.29 -34.86
N ILE A 339 22.63 -11.49 -35.41
CA ILE A 339 23.08 -12.77 -34.83
C ILE A 339 24.58 -13.02 -35.08
N GLU A 340 25.17 -12.39 -36.09
CA GLU A 340 26.61 -12.49 -36.40
C GLU A 340 27.48 -11.51 -35.59
N LEU A 341 26.88 -10.52 -34.91
CA LEU A 341 27.58 -9.61 -34.00
C LEU A 341 27.87 -10.31 -32.64
N PRO A 342 29.09 -10.15 -32.06
CA PRO A 342 29.36 -10.62 -30.70
C PRO A 342 28.51 -9.83 -29.69
N PRO A 343 28.07 -10.44 -28.57
CA PRO A 343 27.33 -9.72 -27.54
C PRO A 343 28.18 -8.55 -27.04
N GLU A 344 27.71 -7.32 -27.25
CA GLU A 344 28.45 -6.12 -26.87
C GLU A 344 28.68 -6.10 -25.35
N LYS A 345 29.93 -5.81 -24.99
CA LYS A 345 30.42 -5.62 -23.62
C LYS A 345 29.59 -4.55 -22.92
N TYR A 346 28.67 -4.97 -22.05
CA TYR A 346 28.19 -4.10 -20.99
C TYR A 346 29.30 -3.92 -19.98
N VAL A 347 29.99 -2.79 -20.11
CA VAL A 347 30.94 -2.26 -19.15
C VAL A 347 30.24 -2.17 -17.79
N SER A 348 30.79 -2.91 -16.84
CA SER A 348 30.75 -2.60 -15.40
C SER A 348 30.83 -1.10 -15.19
N THR A 349 29.71 -0.44 -14.87
CA THR A 349 29.79 0.79 -14.10
C THR A 349 30.27 0.41 -12.72
N THR A 350 31.58 0.58 -12.50
CA THR A 350 32.21 0.62 -11.20
C THR A 350 31.33 1.39 -10.22
N GLU A 351 30.99 0.73 -9.12
CA GLU A 351 30.41 1.29 -7.92
C GLU A 351 31.27 2.48 -7.47
N THR A 352 30.87 3.68 -7.87
CA THR A 352 31.20 4.89 -7.11
C THR A 352 30.18 4.95 -5.98
N HIS A 353 30.67 4.97 -4.74
CA HIS A 353 29.87 5.18 -3.54
C HIS A 353 28.74 6.19 -3.80
N LYS A 354 27.49 5.71 -3.91
CA LYS A 354 26.33 6.59 -4.03
C LYS A 354 26.08 7.20 -2.65
N ASP A 355 26.21 8.51 -2.57
CA ASP A 355 25.64 9.32 -1.49
C ASP A 355 24.13 9.02 -1.44
N GLU A 356 23.64 8.47 -0.31
CA GLU A 356 22.26 7.98 -0.15
C GLU A 356 21.24 9.10 0.08
N ARG A 357 21.67 10.37 0.13
CA ARG A 357 20.81 11.53 0.36
C ARG A 357 19.91 11.84 -0.84
N PRO A 358 18.64 12.24 -0.61
CA PRO A 358 17.71 12.61 -1.69
C PRO A 358 18.23 13.82 -2.48
N LEU A 359 18.05 13.80 -3.80
CA LEU A 359 18.45 14.87 -4.72
C LEU A 359 17.28 15.83 -5.01
N LEU A 360 17.41 17.07 -4.56
CA LEU A 360 16.62 18.23 -4.96
C LEU A 360 17.26 18.91 -6.17
N LEU A 361 16.50 19.07 -7.25
CA LEU A 361 16.89 19.94 -8.36
C LEU A 361 16.17 21.28 -8.24
N VAL A 362 16.91 22.37 -8.08
CA VAL A 362 16.39 23.73 -8.06
C VAL A 362 16.53 24.34 -9.46
N VAL A 363 15.41 24.63 -10.08
CA VAL A 363 15.33 25.24 -11.41
C VAL A 363 14.89 26.69 -11.26
N ASP A 364 15.86 27.60 -11.17
CA ASP A 364 15.63 29.02 -10.92
C ASP A 364 16.78 29.86 -11.48
N GLY A 365 16.46 31.01 -12.05
CA GLY A 365 17.44 31.95 -12.63
C GLY A 365 18.16 32.80 -11.57
N ASP A 366 17.62 32.89 -10.35
CA ASP A 366 18.21 33.67 -9.25
C ASP A 366 19.36 32.91 -8.58
N ARG A 367 20.59 33.31 -8.93
CA ARG A 367 21.81 32.72 -8.38
C ARG A 367 22.01 32.93 -6.88
N ALA A 368 21.52 34.03 -6.30
CA ALA A 368 21.70 34.29 -4.88
C ALA A 368 20.80 33.37 -4.06
N LEU A 369 19.51 33.33 -4.42
CA LEU A 369 18.50 32.50 -3.77
C LEU A 369 18.80 30.99 -3.91
N THR A 370 19.23 30.55 -5.09
CA THR A 370 19.58 29.14 -5.32
C THR A 370 20.79 28.69 -4.49
N LEU A 371 21.79 29.54 -4.29
CA LEU A 371 22.93 29.24 -3.41
C LEU A 371 22.51 29.14 -1.93
N GLU A 372 21.63 30.01 -1.47
CA GLU A 372 21.06 29.93 -0.11
C GLU A 372 20.28 28.63 0.11
N LEU A 373 19.46 28.24 -0.87
CA LEU A 373 18.71 26.98 -0.84
C LEU A 373 19.62 25.76 -0.82
N VAL A 374 20.70 25.75 -1.61
CA VAL A 374 21.67 24.63 -1.61
C VAL A 374 22.36 24.49 -0.25
N ASN A 375 22.80 25.59 0.35
CA ASN A 375 23.44 25.56 1.67
C ASN A 375 22.48 25.08 2.75
N ALA A 376 21.23 25.55 2.73
CA ALA A 376 20.22 25.13 3.67
C ALA A 376 19.81 23.64 3.48
N ALA A 377 19.79 23.15 2.24
CA ALA A 377 19.48 21.76 1.93
C ALA A 377 20.55 20.80 2.48
N ASP A 378 21.83 21.14 2.35
CA ASP A 378 22.93 20.31 2.82
C ASP A 378 22.90 20.11 4.35
N ILE A 379 22.54 21.17 5.09
CA ILE A 379 22.32 21.12 6.55
C ILE A 379 21.19 20.15 6.93
N GLN A 380 20.14 20.06 6.10
CA GLN A 380 19.00 19.15 6.30
C GLN A 380 19.25 17.74 5.72
N GLY A 381 20.46 17.45 5.23
CA GLY A 381 20.79 16.15 4.65
C GLY A 381 20.16 15.90 3.28
N ILE A 382 19.77 16.95 2.56
CA ILE A 382 19.25 16.89 1.18
C ILE A 382 20.36 17.35 0.24
N ARG A 383 20.66 16.57 -0.80
CA ARG A 383 21.59 16.99 -1.85
C ARG A 383 20.84 17.94 -2.78
N ALA A 384 21.36 19.13 -3.02
CA ALA A 384 20.75 20.07 -3.95
C ALA A 384 21.64 20.36 -5.16
N GLU A 385 21.04 20.42 -6.34
CA GLU A 385 21.69 20.88 -7.57
C GLU A 385 20.90 22.02 -8.22
N ILE A 386 21.59 22.89 -8.95
CA ILE A 386 21.01 24.08 -9.57
C ILE A 386 20.99 23.92 -11.08
N ALA A 387 19.85 24.22 -11.70
CA ALA A 387 19.70 24.46 -13.11
C ALA A 387 19.19 25.88 -13.33
N THR A 388 19.92 26.68 -14.12
CA THR A 388 19.58 28.10 -14.32
C THR A 388 18.62 28.34 -15.48
N ASN A 389 18.29 27.27 -16.23
CA ASN A 389 17.38 27.30 -17.36
C ASN A 389 16.77 25.91 -17.60
N LEU A 390 15.69 25.86 -18.39
CA LEU A 390 14.97 24.61 -18.67
C LEU A 390 15.80 23.56 -19.43
N SER A 391 16.81 23.98 -20.20
CA SER A 391 17.68 23.06 -20.95
C SER A 391 18.63 22.32 -20.00
N GLU A 392 19.25 23.05 -19.07
CA GLU A 392 20.04 22.50 -17.98
C GLU A 392 19.19 21.60 -17.08
N ALA A 393 17.96 22.03 -16.77
CA ALA A 393 17.03 21.24 -15.96
C ALA A 393 16.74 19.89 -16.62
N ARG A 394 16.34 19.88 -17.90
CA ARG A 394 16.06 18.63 -18.66
C ARG A 394 17.29 17.72 -18.72
N LYS A 395 18.49 18.28 -18.92
CA LYS A 395 19.74 17.52 -18.91
C LYS A 395 20.02 16.90 -17.53
N ALA A 396 19.86 17.67 -16.46
CA ALA A 396 20.07 17.19 -15.09
C ALA A 396 19.05 16.10 -14.72
N ILE A 397 17.78 16.28 -15.09
CA ILE A 397 16.71 15.29 -14.89
C ILE A 397 17.07 13.97 -15.57
N ALA A 398 17.48 14.01 -16.84
CA ALA A 398 17.82 12.81 -17.61
C ALA A 398 19.09 12.09 -17.12
N GLN A 399 20.04 12.80 -16.53
CA GLN A 399 21.34 12.23 -16.12
C GLN A 399 21.36 11.78 -14.66
N LYS A 400 20.65 12.48 -13.78
CA LYS A 400 20.84 12.36 -12.32
C LYS A 400 19.59 11.94 -11.57
N HIS A 401 18.43 11.90 -12.23
CA HIS A 401 17.16 11.43 -11.68
C HIS A 401 16.84 12.06 -10.30
N PRO A 402 16.53 13.37 -10.26
CA PRO A 402 16.21 14.04 -9.00
C PRO A 402 14.97 13.43 -8.35
N ASN A 403 14.96 13.37 -7.02
CA ASN A 403 13.84 12.90 -6.23
C ASN A 403 12.72 13.93 -6.14
N VAL A 404 13.05 15.21 -6.31
CA VAL A 404 12.12 16.34 -6.25
C VAL A 404 12.68 17.52 -7.04
N VAL A 405 11.79 18.28 -7.69
CA VAL A 405 12.13 19.47 -8.46
C VAL A 405 11.45 20.68 -7.85
N LEU A 406 12.22 21.72 -7.54
CA LEU A 406 11.71 23.06 -7.24
C LEU A 406 11.79 23.89 -8.52
N LEU A 407 10.64 24.22 -9.10
CA LEU A 407 10.56 24.86 -10.42
C LEU A 407 10.04 26.29 -10.32
N ASP A 408 10.85 27.23 -10.75
CA ASP A 408 10.43 28.60 -11.01
C ASP A 408 9.78 28.76 -12.38
N LEU A 409 8.53 29.22 -12.40
CA LEU A 409 7.80 29.46 -13.65
C LEU A 409 8.35 30.63 -14.46
N SER A 410 9.11 31.52 -13.83
CA SER A 410 9.74 32.67 -14.47
C SER A 410 11.16 32.38 -15.02
N VAL A 411 11.62 31.14 -14.93
CA VAL A 411 12.94 30.71 -15.44
C VAL A 411 13.01 30.74 -16.98
N SER A 412 11.85 30.66 -17.65
CA SER A 412 11.71 30.76 -19.11
C SER A 412 11.08 32.09 -19.52
N ARG A 413 11.22 32.43 -20.81
CA ARG A 413 10.61 33.67 -21.37
C ARG A 413 9.08 33.65 -21.34
N THR A 414 8.47 32.47 -21.32
CA THR A 414 7.04 32.24 -21.21
C THR A 414 6.75 31.26 -20.09
N THR A 415 5.69 31.51 -19.32
CA THR A 415 5.19 30.61 -18.27
C THR A 415 4.79 29.25 -18.84
N GLU A 416 4.30 29.20 -20.09
CA GLU A 416 3.92 27.98 -20.82
C GLU A 416 5.05 26.96 -20.95
N ASP A 417 6.29 27.40 -21.19
CA ASP A 417 7.43 26.48 -21.34
C ASP A 417 7.75 25.76 -20.01
N SER A 418 7.62 26.48 -18.89
CA SER A 418 7.82 25.93 -17.55
C SER A 418 6.67 25.00 -17.14
N LEU A 419 5.42 25.37 -17.47
CA LEU A 419 4.25 24.51 -17.28
C LEU A 419 4.34 23.23 -18.14
N THR A 420 4.92 23.32 -19.33
CA THR A 420 5.19 22.16 -20.20
C THR A 420 6.19 21.21 -19.54
N LEU A 421 7.28 21.72 -18.96
CA LEU A 421 8.23 20.89 -18.20
C LEU A 421 7.56 20.23 -16.99
N LEU A 422 6.70 20.95 -16.27
CA LEU A 422 5.94 20.40 -15.15
C LEU A 422 5.04 19.24 -15.62
N ALA A 423 4.34 19.41 -16.74
CA ALA A 423 3.52 18.36 -17.34
C ALA A 423 4.33 17.18 -17.88
N GLU A 424 5.56 17.41 -18.36
CA GLU A 424 6.50 16.35 -18.74
C GLU A 424 6.89 15.51 -17.52
N LEU A 425 7.24 16.17 -16.40
CA LEU A 425 7.70 15.52 -15.18
C LEU A 425 6.59 14.71 -14.48
N SER A 426 5.36 15.19 -14.52
CA SER A 426 4.21 14.46 -13.97
C SER A 426 3.83 13.23 -14.81
N LYS A 427 4.19 13.20 -16.09
CA LYS A 427 3.97 12.06 -17.01
C LYS A 427 5.14 11.06 -17.05
N GLN A 428 6.27 11.36 -16.42
CA GLN A 428 7.39 10.42 -16.33
C GLN A 428 7.02 9.20 -15.48
N THR A 429 7.78 8.12 -15.66
CA THR A 429 7.56 6.86 -14.95
C THR A 429 8.87 6.44 -14.27
N PRO A 430 9.03 6.64 -12.94
CA PRO A 430 8.06 7.24 -12.01
C PRO A 430 7.91 8.77 -12.19
N PRO A 431 6.77 9.36 -11.79
CA PRO A 431 6.56 10.79 -11.87
C PRO A 431 7.49 11.50 -10.87
N VAL A 432 8.12 12.59 -11.31
CA VAL A 432 9.00 13.39 -10.44
C VAL A 432 8.15 14.48 -9.77
N PRO A 433 8.07 14.53 -8.43
CA PRO A 433 7.27 15.54 -7.75
C PRO A 433 7.85 16.94 -7.99
N VAL A 434 6.99 17.89 -8.36
CA VAL A 434 7.37 19.28 -8.64
C VAL A 434 6.72 20.22 -7.63
N LEU A 435 7.53 21.04 -6.97
CA LEU A 435 7.08 22.20 -6.19
C LEU A 435 7.25 23.44 -7.06
N VAL A 436 6.17 24.18 -7.25
CA VAL A 436 6.20 25.43 -8.01
C VAL A 436 6.66 26.56 -7.09
N PHE A 437 7.65 27.34 -7.54
CA PHE A 437 8.26 28.41 -6.76
C PHE A 437 8.33 29.71 -7.56
N THR A 438 7.38 30.61 -7.36
CA THR A 438 7.21 31.77 -8.25
C THR A 438 6.97 33.07 -7.48
N THR A 439 7.22 34.20 -8.14
CA THR A 439 6.83 35.53 -7.65
C THR A 439 5.38 35.87 -7.96
N GLU A 440 4.74 35.12 -8.87
CA GLU A 440 3.34 35.33 -9.25
C GLU A 440 2.37 34.79 -8.19
N ASP A 441 1.43 35.63 -7.75
CA ASP A 441 0.34 35.22 -6.88
C ASP A 441 -1.02 35.29 -7.58
N SER A 442 -1.19 34.46 -8.61
CA SER A 442 -2.46 34.33 -9.31
C SER A 442 -3.14 32.99 -9.02
N LEU A 443 -4.43 33.04 -8.72
CA LEU A 443 -5.28 31.85 -8.60
C LEU A 443 -5.29 31.02 -9.90
N THR A 444 -5.26 31.66 -11.07
CA THR A 444 -5.27 30.96 -12.36
C THR A 444 -4.01 30.11 -12.55
N THR A 445 -2.83 30.68 -12.28
CA THR A 445 -1.54 29.99 -12.35
C THR A 445 -1.47 28.85 -11.33
N ARG A 446 -2.02 29.05 -10.12
CA ARG A 446 -2.11 28.00 -9.08
C ARG A 446 -2.97 26.82 -9.52
N ILE A 447 -4.15 27.07 -10.10
CA ILE A 447 -5.06 26.02 -10.59
C ILE A 447 -4.39 25.26 -11.76
N GLU A 448 -3.73 25.97 -12.67
CA GLU A 448 -3.08 25.35 -13.82
C GLU A 448 -1.88 24.49 -13.41
N ALA A 449 -1.03 24.99 -12.52
CA ALA A 449 0.06 24.22 -11.94
C ALA A 449 -0.44 22.95 -11.22
N ALA A 450 -1.52 23.06 -10.45
CA ALA A 450 -2.13 21.91 -9.77
C ALA A 450 -2.70 20.89 -10.78
N ARG A 451 -3.41 21.35 -11.81
CA ARG A 451 -3.97 20.50 -12.88
C ARG A 451 -2.90 19.70 -13.62
N LEU A 452 -1.71 20.28 -13.80
CA LEU A 452 -0.60 19.64 -14.50
C LEU A 452 0.26 18.74 -13.61
N GLY A 453 -0.04 18.63 -12.31
CA GLY A 453 0.62 17.71 -11.38
C GLY A 453 1.59 18.35 -10.38
N GLY A 454 1.56 19.67 -10.22
CA GLY A 454 2.32 20.37 -9.17
C GLY A 454 1.85 19.95 -7.78
N ARG A 455 2.79 19.59 -6.90
CA ARG A 455 2.52 19.05 -5.56
C ARG A 455 2.38 20.13 -4.49
N ALA A 456 3.08 21.25 -4.66
CA ALA A 456 2.97 22.41 -3.79
C ALA A 456 3.20 23.69 -4.60
N PHE A 457 2.68 24.81 -4.09
CA PHE A 457 2.83 26.13 -4.68
C PHE A 457 3.37 27.10 -3.64
N LEU A 458 4.59 27.59 -3.84
CA LEU A 458 5.35 28.43 -2.93
C LEU A 458 5.61 29.79 -3.57
N GLN A 459 5.48 30.85 -2.78
CA GLN A 459 5.87 32.20 -3.20
C GLN A 459 7.34 32.45 -2.86
N LYS A 460 8.08 33.18 -3.72
CA LYS A 460 9.47 33.58 -3.44
C LYS A 460 9.65 34.56 -2.25
N THR A 461 8.59 34.84 -1.49
CA THR A 461 8.59 35.57 -0.23
C THR A 461 8.86 34.68 0.98
N VAL A 462 8.75 33.34 0.83
CA VAL A 462 9.02 32.39 1.92
C VAL A 462 10.52 32.18 2.13
N SER A 463 10.91 31.89 3.37
CA SER A 463 12.32 31.66 3.70
C SER A 463 12.83 30.33 3.12
N PRO A 464 14.14 30.18 2.82
CA PRO A 464 14.74 28.92 2.38
C PRO A 464 14.42 27.73 3.30
N ALA A 465 14.31 27.96 4.61
CA ALA A 465 13.94 26.94 5.58
C ALA A 465 12.51 26.41 5.37
N GLN A 466 11.55 27.28 5.10
CA GLN A 466 10.16 26.90 4.81
C GLN A 466 10.03 26.21 3.44
N VAL A 467 10.82 26.63 2.45
CA VAL A 467 10.90 25.92 1.16
C VAL A 467 11.35 24.48 1.38
N LEU A 468 12.40 24.28 2.19
CA LEU A 468 12.92 22.93 2.47
C LEU A 468 12.01 22.09 3.36
N GLU A 469 11.22 22.71 4.24
CA GLU A 469 10.15 22.03 4.97
C GLU A 469 9.09 21.48 4.02
N ALA A 470 8.61 22.29 3.07
CA ALA A 470 7.69 21.83 2.03
C ALA A 470 8.31 20.74 1.12
N VAL A 471 9.59 20.88 0.77
CA VAL A 471 10.33 19.84 0.04
C VAL A 471 10.38 18.54 0.85
N SER A 472 10.64 18.63 2.15
CA SER A 472 10.70 17.47 3.05
C SER A 472 9.33 16.80 3.21
N GLU A 473 8.24 17.55 3.29
CA GLU A 473 6.88 17.00 3.32
C GLU A 473 6.55 16.24 2.03
N VAL A 474 6.87 16.81 0.87
CA VAL A 474 6.67 16.15 -0.43
C VAL A 474 7.56 14.91 -0.54
N LEU A 475 8.82 15.00 -0.12
CA LEU A 475 9.72 13.85 -0.05
C LEU A 475 9.19 12.78 0.90
N GLN A 476 8.61 13.12 2.06
CA GLN A 476 8.01 12.14 2.99
C GLN A 476 6.76 11.46 2.41
N GLN A 477 5.93 12.20 1.66
CA GLN A 477 4.77 11.64 0.95
C GLN A 477 5.20 10.64 -0.13
N VAL A 478 6.26 10.96 -0.89
CA VAL A 478 6.81 10.09 -1.95
C VAL A 478 7.68 8.96 -1.38
N SER A 479 8.35 9.21 -0.25
CA SER A 479 9.25 8.26 0.43
C SER A 479 8.53 7.41 1.48
N SER A 480 7.19 7.27 1.39
CA SER A 480 6.49 6.36 2.28
C SER A 480 7.17 4.99 2.18
N THR A 481 7.87 4.59 3.26
CA THR A 481 8.60 3.33 3.50
C THR A 481 8.77 2.43 2.27
N GLN A 482 10.02 2.24 1.80
CA GLN A 482 10.40 1.28 0.74
C GLN A 482 9.54 0.02 0.86
N ALA A 483 8.49 -0.06 0.04
CA ALA A 483 7.50 -1.11 0.21
C ALA A 483 8.18 -2.43 -0.11
N ARG A 484 8.07 -3.41 0.77
CA ARG A 484 8.69 -4.72 0.57
C ARG A 484 7.68 -5.61 -0.11
N VAL A 485 7.95 -6.04 -1.32
CA VAL A 485 7.09 -6.98 -2.04
C VAL A 485 7.81 -8.31 -2.13
N MET A 486 7.15 -9.38 -1.71
CA MET A 486 7.62 -10.75 -1.94
C MET A 486 6.86 -11.33 -3.13
N VAL A 487 7.57 -11.96 -4.06
CA VAL A 487 7.01 -12.59 -5.25
C VAL A 487 7.37 -14.06 -5.26
N VAL A 488 6.37 -14.92 -5.41
CA VAL A 488 6.53 -16.38 -5.45
C VAL A 488 5.96 -16.90 -6.76
N ASP A 489 6.82 -17.39 -7.64
CA ASP A 489 6.48 -17.91 -8.97
C ASP A 489 7.60 -18.87 -9.39
N ASP A 490 7.27 -20.05 -9.90
CA ASP A 490 8.26 -21.05 -10.33
C ASP A 490 8.96 -20.69 -11.65
N ASP A 491 8.44 -19.69 -12.38
CA ASP A 491 9.05 -19.16 -13.59
C ASP A 491 10.05 -18.03 -13.28
N PRO A 492 11.37 -18.27 -13.42
CA PRO A 492 12.38 -17.26 -13.16
C PRO A 492 12.29 -16.05 -14.11
N GLN A 493 11.66 -16.19 -15.29
CA GLN A 493 11.43 -15.07 -16.21
C GLN A 493 10.39 -14.11 -15.68
N ILE A 494 9.33 -14.63 -15.04
CA ILE A 494 8.28 -13.82 -14.41
C ILE A 494 8.85 -13.09 -13.21
N LEU A 495 9.61 -13.78 -12.36
CA LEU A 495 10.33 -13.18 -11.23
C LEU A 495 11.25 -12.02 -11.68
N ALA A 496 12.05 -12.23 -12.73
CA ALA A 496 12.94 -11.20 -13.27
C ALA A 496 12.17 -10.02 -13.90
N THR A 497 11.03 -10.28 -14.54
CA THR A 497 10.16 -9.25 -15.12
C THR A 497 9.52 -8.40 -14.03
N LEU A 498 8.93 -9.03 -13.01
CA LEU A 498 8.30 -8.33 -11.87
C LEU A 498 9.31 -7.49 -11.11
N ARG A 499 10.51 -8.02 -10.89
CA ARG A 499 11.61 -7.27 -10.27
C ARG A 499 11.94 -6.00 -11.06
N ARG A 500 12.12 -6.11 -12.38
CA ARG A 500 12.42 -4.97 -13.27
C ARG A 500 11.27 -3.96 -13.34
N LEU A 501 10.03 -4.41 -13.21
CA LEU A 501 8.84 -3.56 -13.25
C LEU A 501 8.66 -2.77 -11.95
N LEU A 502 8.92 -3.37 -10.79
CA LEU A 502 8.59 -2.80 -9.48
C LEU A 502 9.77 -2.06 -8.82
N GLU A 503 11.02 -2.53 -8.97
CA GLU A 503 12.20 -1.87 -8.37
C GLU A 503 12.36 -0.37 -8.74
N PRO A 504 12.07 0.07 -9.98
CA PRO A 504 12.12 1.50 -10.33
C PRO A 504 11.18 2.40 -9.53
N TRP A 505 10.14 1.83 -8.92
CA TRP A 505 9.16 2.55 -8.10
C TRP A 505 9.57 2.65 -6.63
N GLY A 506 10.81 2.30 -6.29
CA GLY A 506 11.29 2.28 -4.90
C GLY A 506 10.75 1.11 -4.08
N ILE A 507 10.15 0.11 -4.74
CA ILE A 507 9.65 -1.12 -4.13
C ILE A 507 10.82 -2.11 -4.04
N LYS A 508 11.10 -2.61 -2.83
CA LYS A 508 12.11 -3.65 -2.62
C LYS A 508 11.48 -5.02 -2.91
N VAL A 509 11.88 -5.64 -4.02
CA VAL A 509 11.33 -6.94 -4.45
C VAL A 509 12.22 -8.09 -3.97
N THR A 510 11.63 -9.05 -3.26
CA THR A 510 12.25 -10.34 -2.94
C THR A 510 11.54 -11.43 -3.71
N THR A 511 12.30 -12.19 -4.50
CA THR A 511 11.75 -13.24 -5.38
C THR A 511 12.04 -14.62 -4.80
N LEU A 512 11.08 -15.53 -4.91
CA LEU A 512 11.19 -16.92 -4.49
C LEU A 512 10.68 -17.83 -5.61
N ASP A 513 11.53 -18.71 -6.09
CA ASP A 513 11.24 -19.72 -7.11
C ASP A 513 10.88 -21.09 -6.53
N ASP A 514 11.35 -21.40 -5.31
CA ASP A 514 11.05 -22.63 -4.58
C ASP A 514 10.01 -22.42 -3.47
N PRO A 515 8.77 -22.90 -3.63
CA PRO A 515 7.71 -22.79 -2.62
C PRO A 515 8.06 -23.43 -1.27
N GLN A 516 8.99 -24.38 -1.19
CA GLN A 516 9.33 -25.05 0.07
C GLN A 516 9.99 -24.09 1.07
N ARG A 517 10.69 -23.06 0.59
CA ARG A 517 11.35 -22.04 1.42
C ARG A 517 10.47 -20.84 1.70
N PHE A 518 9.17 -20.96 1.43
CA PHE A 518 8.22 -19.87 1.55
C PHE A 518 8.21 -19.25 2.95
N TRP A 519 8.10 -20.05 4.00
CA TRP A 519 7.97 -19.53 5.37
C TRP A 519 9.26 -18.83 5.85
N GLU A 520 10.41 -19.46 5.63
CA GLU A 520 11.73 -18.88 5.92
C GLU A 520 11.90 -17.52 5.24
N THR A 521 11.53 -17.45 3.95
CA THR A 521 11.66 -16.22 3.17
C THR A 521 10.65 -15.16 3.58
N LEU A 522 9.42 -15.55 3.94
CA LEU A 522 8.36 -14.64 4.41
C LEU A 522 8.77 -13.97 5.71
N GLU A 523 9.26 -14.74 6.69
CA GLU A 523 9.71 -14.22 7.98
C GLU A 523 10.95 -13.34 7.86
N ALA A 524 11.91 -13.70 7.00
CA ALA A 524 13.12 -12.92 6.77
C ALA A 524 12.84 -11.60 6.02
N THR A 525 11.93 -11.64 5.04
CA THR A 525 11.62 -10.49 4.19
C THR A 525 10.69 -9.51 4.89
N GLN A 526 9.73 -10.04 5.66
CA GLN A 526 8.59 -9.32 6.21
C GLN A 526 7.93 -8.38 5.19
N PRO A 527 7.35 -8.92 4.11
CA PRO A 527 6.79 -8.10 3.04
C PRO A 527 5.56 -7.31 3.50
N ASP A 528 5.32 -6.18 2.84
CA ASP A 528 4.09 -5.39 2.92
C ASP A 528 3.00 -5.91 1.97
N LEU A 529 3.38 -6.66 0.93
CA LEU A 529 2.49 -7.31 -0.03
C LEU A 529 3.15 -8.57 -0.59
N LEU A 530 2.36 -9.63 -0.75
CA LEU A 530 2.77 -10.91 -1.31
C LEU A 530 2.13 -11.11 -2.70
N ILE A 531 2.94 -11.45 -3.70
CA ILE A 531 2.49 -11.85 -5.04
C ILE A 531 2.69 -13.36 -5.17
N LEU A 532 1.64 -14.11 -5.49
CA LEU A 532 1.67 -15.58 -5.61
C LEU A 532 1.21 -16.03 -7.00
N ASP A 533 1.97 -16.90 -7.65
CA ASP A 533 1.42 -17.69 -8.76
C ASP A 533 0.44 -18.74 -8.22
N ILE A 534 -0.64 -18.99 -8.96
CA ILE A 534 -1.65 -19.99 -8.58
C ILE A 534 -1.07 -21.39 -8.69
N LYS A 535 -0.40 -21.70 -9.81
CA LYS A 535 0.09 -23.05 -10.12
C LYS A 535 1.61 -23.06 -10.04
N MET A 536 2.13 -23.69 -8.99
CA MET A 536 3.56 -23.96 -8.83
C MET A 536 3.76 -25.45 -8.55
N PRO A 537 4.95 -26.01 -8.85
CA PRO A 537 5.29 -27.38 -8.51
C PRO A 537 5.23 -27.59 -7.00
N GLN A 538 4.81 -28.80 -6.59
CA GLN A 538 4.81 -29.29 -5.21
C GLN A 538 3.78 -28.65 -4.27
N VAL A 539 3.67 -27.32 -4.25
CA VAL A 539 2.70 -26.57 -3.43
C VAL A 539 2.07 -25.48 -4.29
N SER A 540 0.74 -25.44 -4.35
CA SER A 540 0.03 -24.39 -5.08
C SER A 540 0.03 -23.06 -4.31
N GLY A 541 0.00 -21.92 -5.01
CA GLY A 541 -0.10 -20.62 -4.34
C GLY A 541 -1.42 -20.47 -3.56
N VAL A 542 -2.44 -21.21 -3.96
CA VAL A 542 -3.72 -21.30 -3.26
C VAL A 542 -3.55 -21.94 -1.87
N GLU A 543 -2.77 -23.01 -1.78
CA GLU A 543 -2.45 -23.65 -0.50
C GLU A 543 -1.59 -22.73 0.38
N LEU A 544 -0.59 -22.06 -0.19
CA LEU A 544 0.22 -21.08 0.54
C LEU A 544 -0.63 -19.94 1.11
N CYS A 545 -1.59 -19.43 0.33
CA CYS A 545 -2.51 -18.39 0.78
C CYS A 545 -3.35 -18.84 1.99
N ARG A 546 -3.87 -20.08 1.98
CA ARG A 546 -4.61 -20.63 3.14
C ARG A 546 -3.73 -20.67 4.40
N VAL A 547 -2.48 -21.08 4.26
CA VAL A 547 -1.54 -21.14 5.37
C VAL A 547 -1.26 -19.73 5.93
N VAL A 548 -0.96 -18.77 5.06
CA VAL A 548 -0.74 -17.35 5.45
C VAL A 548 -1.97 -16.76 6.14
N ARG A 549 -3.17 -17.05 5.64
CA ARG A 549 -4.43 -16.52 6.18
C ARG A 549 -4.80 -17.09 7.55
N ASN A 550 -4.38 -18.31 7.87
CA ASN A 550 -4.62 -18.95 9.17
C ASN A 550 -3.57 -18.58 10.23
N ASP A 551 -2.53 -17.83 9.84
CA ASP A 551 -1.48 -17.39 10.76
C ASP A 551 -1.87 -16.11 11.51
N CYS A 552 -1.58 -16.05 12.81
CA CYS A 552 -1.96 -14.93 13.68
C CYS A 552 -1.17 -13.63 13.41
N GLN A 553 0.04 -13.75 12.84
CA GLN A 553 0.91 -12.63 12.49
C GLN A 553 0.71 -12.20 11.03
N TRP A 554 0.58 -13.15 10.11
CA TRP A 554 0.53 -12.91 8.66
C TRP A 554 -0.89 -12.92 8.06
N GLY A 555 -1.92 -13.22 8.84
CA GLY A 555 -3.30 -13.29 8.36
C GLY A 555 -3.82 -12.01 7.70
N GLY A 556 -3.28 -10.84 8.08
CA GLY A 556 -3.58 -9.54 7.48
C GLY A 556 -2.65 -9.12 6.33
N LEU A 557 -1.71 -9.96 5.91
CA LEU A 557 -0.80 -9.66 4.80
C LEU A 557 -1.57 -9.64 3.47
N PRO A 558 -1.51 -8.57 2.67
CA PRO A 558 -2.18 -8.53 1.38
C PRO A 558 -1.56 -9.51 0.38
N ILE A 559 -2.40 -10.27 -0.30
CA ILE A 559 -2.00 -11.29 -1.29
C ILE A 559 -2.62 -10.96 -2.65
N LEU A 560 -1.75 -10.80 -3.66
CA LEU A 560 -2.08 -10.62 -5.06
C LEU A 560 -1.75 -11.90 -5.85
N PHE A 561 -2.71 -12.47 -6.55
CA PHE A 561 -2.46 -13.65 -7.39
C PHE A 561 -2.06 -13.30 -8.82
N LEU A 562 -1.16 -14.07 -9.41
CA LEU A 562 -0.91 -14.09 -10.85
C LEU A 562 -1.59 -15.32 -11.46
N THR A 563 -2.42 -15.13 -12.48
CA THR A 563 -3.19 -16.23 -13.11
C THR A 563 -2.99 -16.25 -14.62
N ALA A 564 -2.71 -17.41 -15.23
CA ALA A 564 -2.76 -17.58 -16.68
C ALA A 564 -4.18 -17.77 -17.24
N TYR A 565 -5.17 -17.92 -16.35
CA TYR A 565 -6.54 -18.26 -16.70
C TYR A 565 -7.50 -17.11 -16.40
N THR A 566 -8.46 -16.92 -17.29
CA THR A 566 -9.57 -15.96 -17.16
C THR A 566 -10.91 -16.65 -16.90
N ASP A 567 -10.93 -17.97 -16.66
CA ASP A 567 -12.18 -18.68 -16.38
C ASP A 567 -12.74 -18.36 -14.98
N ALA A 568 -14.07 -18.21 -14.92
CA ALA A 568 -14.79 -17.77 -13.73
C ALA A 568 -14.62 -18.72 -12.53
N ASP A 569 -14.47 -20.02 -12.77
CA ASP A 569 -14.28 -21.04 -11.74
C ASP A 569 -12.95 -20.87 -11.00
N THR A 570 -11.86 -20.65 -11.73
CA THR A 570 -10.53 -20.42 -11.14
C THR A 570 -10.49 -19.09 -10.38
N VAL A 571 -11.11 -18.04 -10.93
CA VAL A 571 -11.22 -16.73 -10.27
C VAL A 571 -12.03 -16.83 -8.96
N ASN A 572 -13.16 -17.56 -8.99
CA ASN A 572 -13.98 -17.84 -7.81
C ASN A 572 -13.21 -18.58 -6.71
N GLN A 573 -12.43 -19.60 -7.07
CA GLN A 573 -11.62 -20.34 -6.10
C GLN A 573 -10.58 -19.45 -5.42
N VAL A 574 -9.84 -18.66 -6.20
CA VAL A 574 -8.82 -17.73 -5.68
C VAL A 574 -9.42 -16.74 -4.69
N PHE A 575 -10.58 -16.17 -5.02
CA PHE A 575 -11.27 -15.24 -4.13
C PHE A 575 -11.90 -15.91 -2.92
N SER A 576 -12.50 -17.10 -3.05
CA SER A 576 -13.12 -17.82 -1.92
C SER A 576 -12.13 -18.12 -0.79
N ILE A 577 -10.83 -18.20 -1.12
CA ILE A 577 -9.75 -18.59 -0.20
C ILE A 577 -9.12 -17.39 0.52
N GLY A 578 -9.54 -16.16 0.19
CA GLY A 578 -9.09 -14.95 0.88
C GLY A 578 -8.05 -14.12 0.13
N ALA A 579 -7.90 -14.33 -1.18
CA ALA A 579 -7.13 -13.42 -2.04
C ALA A 579 -7.69 -11.98 -1.97
N ASP A 580 -6.81 -10.99 -1.95
CA ASP A 580 -7.20 -9.59 -1.97
C ASP A 580 -7.47 -9.09 -3.40
N ASP A 581 -6.75 -9.65 -4.37
CA ASP A 581 -6.80 -9.25 -5.78
C ASP A 581 -6.08 -10.29 -6.68
N PHE A 582 -6.24 -10.18 -8.00
CA PHE A 582 -5.49 -10.98 -8.98
C PHE A 582 -5.15 -10.20 -10.26
N VAL A 583 -4.12 -10.64 -10.98
CA VAL A 583 -3.70 -10.11 -12.29
C VAL A 583 -3.54 -11.26 -13.28
N SER A 584 -4.16 -11.12 -14.45
CA SER A 584 -4.04 -12.09 -15.54
C SER A 584 -2.69 -11.97 -16.26
N LYS A 585 -2.03 -13.10 -16.51
CA LYS A 585 -0.88 -13.25 -17.42
C LYS A 585 -1.44 -13.20 -18.87
N PRO A 586 -0.85 -12.44 -19.81
CA PRO A 586 0.41 -11.71 -19.71
C PRO A 586 0.29 -10.42 -18.89
N ILE A 587 1.30 -10.18 -18.04
CA ILE A 587 1.31 -9.06 -17.10
C ILE A 587 1.43 -7.74 -17.86
N VAL A 588 0.43 -6.87 -17.70
CA VAL A 588 0.47 -5.48 -18.17
C VAL A 588 1.14 -4.63 -17.09
N GLY A 589 2.40 -4.23 -17.33
CA GLY A 589 3.24 -3.54 -16.34
C GLY A 589 2.57 -2.34 -15.64
N PRO A 590 2.02 -1.36 -16.39
CA PRO A 590 1.33 -0.22 -15.78
C PRO A 590 0.14 -0.61 -14.90
N GLU A 591 -0.70 -1.56 -15.35
CA GLU A 591 -1.85 -2.03 -14.58
C GLU A 591 -1.41 -2.66 -13.25
N LEU A 592 -0.43 -3.56 -13.31
CA LEU A 592 0.10 -4.24 -12.12
C LEU A 592 0.65 -3.23 -11.11
N VAL A 593 1.45 -2.27 -11.59
CA VAL A 593 2.06 -1.25 -10.75
C VAL A 593 0.99 -0.41 -10.06
N THR A 594 0.01 0.14 -10.82
CA THR A 594 -1.05 0.96 -10.24
C THR A 594 -1.85 0.17 -9.20
N ARG A 595 -2.16 -1.11 -9.46
CA ARG A 595 -2.82 -2.00 -8.49
C ARG A 595 -2.00 -2.16 -7.20
N ILE A 596 -0.69 -2.38 -7.32
CA ILE A 596 0.21 -2.56 -6.17
C ILE A 596 0.35 -1.26 -5.37
N ILE A 597 0.55 -0.11 -6.04
CA ILE A 597 0.69 1.19 -5.39
C ILE A 597 -0.59 1.55 -4.64
N ASN A 598 -1.75 1.50 -5.31
CA ASN A 598 -3.05 1.79 -4.69
C ASN A 598 -3.30 0.85 -3.49
N ARG A 599 -2.93 -0.43 -3.60
CA ARG A 599 -3.03 -1.40 -2.51
C ARG A 599 -2.17 -0.96 -1.32
N LEU A 600 -0.88 -0.71 -1.55
CA LEU A 600 0.09 -0.35 -0.51
C LEU A 600 -0.27 0.98 0.16
N GLU A 601 -0.66 2.00 -0.60
CA GLU A 601 -1.09 3.30 -0.06
C GLU A 601 -2.32 3.15 0.84
N ARG A 602 -3.33 2.38 0.41
CA ARG A 602 -4.53 2.14 1.20
C ARG A 602 -4.24 1.40 2.50
N ILE A 603 -3.34 0.42 2.48
CA ILE A 603 -2.91 -0.29 3.69
C ILE A 603 -2.11 0.61 4.61
N LYS A 604 -1.20 1.43 4.07
CA LYS A 604 -0.46 2.42 4.85
C LYS A 604 -1.40 3.41 5.52
N LEU A 605 -2.47 3.84 4.83
CA LEU A 605 -3.50 4.72 5.38
C LEU A 605 -4.32 4.03 6.47
N LEU A 606 -4.78 2.79 6.24
CA LEU A 606 -5.52 2.01 7.23
C LEU A 606 -4.66 1.67 8.46
N ARG A 607 -3.38 1.31 8.27
CA ARG A 607 -2.39 1.14 9.35
C ARG A 607 -2.18 2.45 10.07
N SER A 608 -1.93 3.56 9.37
CA SER A 608 -1.79 4.89 9.98
C SER A 608 -3.00 5.24 10.87
N LEU A 609 -4.22 5.03 10.39
CA LEU A 609 -5.44 5.29 11.17
C LEU A 609 -5.63 4.31 12.35
N ALA A 610 -5.15 3.07 12.23
CA ALA A 610 -5.26 2.04 13.27
C ALA A 610 -4.08 2.03 14.26
N GLU A 611 -2.94 2.65 13.91
CA GLU A 611 -1.66 2.54 14.61
C GLU A 611 -1.10 3.89 15.10
N THR A 612 -1.59 5.02 14.59
CA THR A 612 -1.18 6.37 15.05
C THR A 612 -2.31 7.09 15.78
N ASP A 613 -1.94 8.02 16.66
CA ASP A 613 -2.88 8.95 17.29
C ASP A 613 -3.24 10.07 16.30
N PRO A 614 -4.54 10.30 16.02
CA PRO A 614 -4.98 11.22 14.96
C PRO A 614 -4.61 12.68 15.22
N LEU A 615 -4.39 13.06 16.49
CA LEU A 615 -4.08 14.44 16.86
C LEU A 615 -2.58 14.74 16.79
N THR A 616 -1.78 13.83 17.33
CA THR A 616 -0.33 14.04 17.55
C THR A 616 0.55 13.31 16.53
N ARG A 617 -0.02 12.40 15.73
CA ARG A 617 0.66 11.56 14.72
C ARG A 617 1.72 10.60 15.26
N VAL A 618 1.98 10.59 16.56
CA VAL A 618 2.82 9.56 17.19
C VAL A 618 2.05 8.24 17.27
N SER A 619 2.73 7.13 17.57
CA SER A 619 2.06 5.82 17.68
C SER A 619 0.94 5.86 18.73
N ASN A 620 -0.16 5.17 18.48
CA ASN A 620 -1.20 5.00 19.49
C ASN A 620 -0.82 3.89 20.48
N ARG A 621 -1.62 3.75 21.54
CA ARG A 621 -1.39 2.75 22.60
C ARG A 621 -1.22 1.32 22.07
N ARG A 622 -2.10 0.89 21.15
CA ARG A 622 -2.06 -0.48 20.63
C ARG A 622 -0.76 -0.78 19.90
N LYS A 623 -0.35 0.10 18.99
CA LYS A 623 0.88 -0.06 18.20
C LYS A 623 2.12 -0.02 19.08
N SER A 624 2.19 0.94 19.99
CA SER A 624 3.35 1.12 20.86
C SER A 624 3.53 0.00 21.87
N THR A 625 2.46 -0.60 22.42
CA THR A 625 2.58 -1.81 23.25
C THR A 625 3.27 -2.94 22.48
N GLN A 626 2.84 -3.20 21.23
CA GLN A 626 3.44 -4.24 20.39
C GLN A 626 4.93 -3.98 20.08
N ASP A 627 5.30 -2.72 19.81
CA ASP A 627 6.69 -2.37 19.52
C ASP A 627 7.58 -2.46 20.77
N LEU A 628 7.05 -2.09 21.95
CA LEU A 628 7.74 -2.25 23.22
C LEU A 628 7.96 -3.72 23.59
N ASP A 629 6.97 -4.60 23.38
CA ASP A 629 7.12 -6.05 23.62
C ASP A 629 8.21 -6.65 22.71
N LYS A 630 8.28 -6.20 21.45
CA LYS A 630 9.35 -6.58 20.52
C LYS A 630 10.72 -6.10 20.99
N PHE A 631 10.83 -4.86 21.45
CA PHE A 631 12.09 -4.32 21.96
C PHE A 631 12.53 -4.94 23.28
N LEU A 632 11.61 -5.33 24.15
CA LEU A 632 11.93 -6.13 25.34
C LEU A 632 12.47 -7.50 24.98
N SER A 633 11.81 -8.19 24.04
CA SER A 633 12.29 -9.46 23.52
C SER A 633 13.71 -9.30 22.95
N LYS A 634 13.94 -8.27 22.14
CA LYS A 634 15.26 -7.96 21.57
C LYS A 634 16.31 -7.64 22.65
N ALA A 635 15.94 -6.85 23.65
CA ALA A 635 16.79 -6.45 24.78
C ALA A 635 17.23 -7.67 25.60
N GLN A 636 16.30 -8.60 25.84
CA GLN A 636 16.58 -9.87 26.50
C GLN A 636 17.58 -10.73 25.71
N HIS A 637 17.41 -10.85 24.39
CA HIS A 637 18.30 -11.67 23.56
C HIS A 637 19.69 -11.05 23.39
N GLN A 638 19.79 -9.72 23.31
CA GLN A 638 21.04 -9.00 23.06
C GLN A 638 21.72 -8.46 24.32
N ALA A 639 21.15 -8.73 25.51
CA ALA A 639 21.59 -8.19 26.80
C ALA A 639 21.80 -6.66 26.77
N GLN A 640 20.87 -5.94 26.12
CA GLN A 640 20.87 -4.48 26.04
C GLN A 640 19.81 -3.90 27.00
N PRO A 641 20.04 -2.71 27.59
CA PRO A 641 19.01 -2.05 28.39
C PRO A 641 17.88 -1.54 27.50
N LEU A 642 16.66 -1.50 28.04
CA LEU A 642 15.54 -0.79 27.44
C LEU A 642 15.01 0.21 28.47
N CYS A 643 15.02 1.48 28.13
CA CYS A 643 14.49 2.54 28.98
C CYS A 643 13.05 2.86 28.57
N LEU A 644 12.12 2.79 29.52
CA LEU A 644 10.72 3.17 29.36
C LEU A 644 10.46 4.46 30.15
N ALA A 645 9.89 5.46 29.49
CA ALA A 645 9.47 6.69 30.13
C ALA A 645 7.99 6.99 29.91
N ILE A 646 7.36 7.54 30.95
CA ILE A 646 5.99 8.04 30.91
C ILE A 646 6.05 9.53 31.19
N LEU A 647 5.37 10.32 30.37
CA LEU A 647 5.34 11.76 30.40
C LEU A 647 3.89 12.24 30.48
N ASP A 648 3.64 13.25 31.30
CA ASP A 648 2.31 13.85 31.47
C ASP A 648 2.43 15.38 31.53
N LEU A 649 1.56 16.07 30.81
CA LEU A 649 1.57 17.53 30.73
C LEU A 649 1.07 18.18 32.02
N ASP A 650 1.88 19.08 32.56
CA ASP A 650 1.56 19.72 33.84
C ASP A 650 0.37 20.67 33.68
N ARG A 651 -0.65 20.47 34.52
CA ARG A 651 -1.87 21.31 34.58
C ARG A 651 -2.61 21.41 33.24
N PHE A 652 -2.54 20.38 32.40
CA PHE A 652 -3.21 20.37 31.09
C PHE A 652 -4.72 20.58 31.17
N LYS A 653 -5.37 20.06 32.23
CA LYS A 653 -6.78 20.31 32.48
C LYS A 653 -7.09 21.81 32.65
N GLU A 654 -6.26 22.55 33.38
CA GLU A 654 -6.40 24.00 33.56
C GLU A 654 -6.20 24.74 32.24
N ILE A 655 -5.30 24.27 31.37
CA ILE A 655 -5.08 24.83 30.02
C ILE A 655 -6.36 24.67 29.19
N ASN A 656 -6.97 23.49 29.19
CA ASN A 656 -8.22 23.24 28.48
C ASN A 656 -9.40 24.06 29.04
N GLU A 657 -9.51 24.12 30.36
CA GLU A 657 -10.57 24.89 31.03
C GLU A 657 -10.43 26.41 30.79
N ARG A 658 -9.19 26.91 30.69
CA ARG A 658 -8.91 28.35 30.54
C ARG A 658 -8.88 28.84 29.10
N TYR A 659 -8.28 28.06 28.19
CA TYR A 659 -7.99 28.47 26.81
C TYR A 659 -8.78 27.67 25.77
N GLY A 660 -9.53 26.65 26.20
CA GLY A 660 -10.35 25.81 25.33
C GLY A 660 -9.58 24.62 24.74
N HIS A 661 -10.34 23.61 24.32
CA HIS A 661 -9.80 22.34 23.80
C HIS A 661 -8.94 22.50 22.54
N ALA A 662 -9.25 23.45 21.66
CA ALA A 662 -8.46 23.68 20.45
C ALA A 662 -7.02 24.14 20.76
N THR A 663 -6.84 24.94 21.81
CA THR A 663 -5.50 25.35 22.28
C THR A 663 -4.80 24.18 22.96
N GLY A 664 -5.50 23.36 23.75
CA GLY A 664 -4.95 22.12 24.29
C GLY A 664 -4.48 21.13 23.21
N ASP A 665 -5.25 21.00 22.14
CA ASP A 665 -4.91 20.16 20.99
C ASP A 665 -3.64 20.65 20.27
N ALA A 666 -3.45 21.96 20.16
CA ALA A 666 -2.23 22.55 19.61
C ALA A 666 -0.99 22.26 20.48
N VAL A 667 -1.15 22.33 21.80
CA VAL A 667 -0.09 21.98 22.77
C VAL A 667 0.30 20.50 22.61
N LEU A 668 -0.69 19.59 22.58
CA LEU A 668 -0.45 18.15 22.41
C LEU A 668 0.28 17.83 21.10
N ARG A 669 -0.13 18.44 19.99
CA ARG A 669 0.52 18.26 18.69
C ARG A 669 1.99 18.67 18.75
N ARG A 670 2.27 19.83 19.36
CA ARG A 670 3.63 20.36 19.45
C ARG A 670 4.54 19.50 20.32
N VAL A 671 4.04 19.03 21.46
CA VAL A 671 4.78 18.12 22.34
C VAL A 671 5.08 16.80 21.61
N GLY A 672 4.11 16.25 20.88
CA GLY A 672 4.33 15.07 20.04
C GLY A 672 5.44 15.27 19.01
N GLU A 673 5.47 16.41 18.32
CA GLU A 673 6.53 16.77 17.37
C GLU A 673 7.91 16.87 18.02
N LEU A 674 8.02 17.51 19.19
CA LEU A 674 9.29 17.65 19.93
C LEU A 674 9.83 16.29 20.36
N LEU A 675 8.97 15.41 20.87
CA LEU A 675 9.34 14.05 21.26
C LEU A 675 9.82 13.24 20.06
N LEU A 676 9.12 13.30 18.93
CA LEU A 676 9.52 12.64 17.69
C LEU A 676 10.88 13.15 17.18
N ARG A 677 11.09 14.47 17.18
CA ARG A 677 12.37 15.08 16.77
C ARG A 677 13.53 14.66 17.68
N SER A 678 13.30 14.54 18.99
CA SER A 678 14.31 14.06 19.93
C SER A 678 14.74 12.62 19.63
N ALA A 679 13.81 11.77 19.18
CA ALA A 679 14.06 10.39 18.77
C ALA A 679 14.85 10.25 17.49
N LEU A 680 14.70 11.18 16.57
CA LEU A 680 15.42 11.15 15.31
C LEU A 680 16.89 11.61 15.45
N ARG A 681 17.23 12.44 16.45
CA ARG A 681 18.59 12.97 16.66
C ARG A 681 19.57 11.97 17.29
N SER A 682 19.09 10.99 18.06
CA SER A 682 19.93 9.94 18.65
C SER A 682 20.57 9.01 17.61
N SER A 683 19.98 8.94 16.41
CA SER A 683 20.46 8.10 15.28
C SER A 683 21.62 8.71 14.48
N ALA A 684 22.02 9.96 14.76
CA ALA A 684 23.07 10.67 14.00
C ALA A 684 24.50 10.47 14.54
N SER A 685 24.66 9.86 15.73
CA SER A 685 25.99 9.51 16.25
C SER A 685 26.35 8.07 15.83
N ARG A 686 27.47 7.93 15.12
CA ARG A 686 27.96 6.66 14.56
C ARG A 686 28.07 5.56 15.63
N SER A 687 27.11 4.63 15.68
CA SER A 687 27.32 3.17 15.69
C SER A 687 26.12 2.33 16.18
N LEU A 688 25.02 2.91 16.66
CA LEU A 688 23.82 2.16 17.09
C LEU A 688 22.56 2.88 16.57
N ARG A 689 21.84 2.22 15.66
CA ARG A 689 20.58 2.69 15.04
C ARG A 689 19.53 2.81 16.15
N GLY A 690 19.06 4.04 16.44
CA GLY A 690 18.11 4.31 17.52
C GLY A 690 16.70 3.86 17.15
N GLU A 691 16.34 2.65 17.60
CA GLU A 691 14.98 2.10 17.54
C GLU A 691 14.18 2.62 18.75
N ASP A 692 13.61 3.83 18.63
CA ASP A 692 12.77 4.43 19.67
C ASP A 692 11.28 4.27 19.36
N VAL A 693 10.46 4.10 20.40
CA VAL A 693 9.00 4.21 20.35
C VAL A 693 8.61 5.55 20.97
N VAL A 694 7.82 6.37 20.25
CA VAL A 694 7.14 7.54 20.83
C VAL A 694 5.65 7.35 20.61
N SER A 695 4.85 7.50 21.68
CA SER A 695 3.43 7.20 21.62
C SER A 695 2.59 8.03 22.56
N ARG A 696 1.29 8.11 22.27
CA ARG A 696 0.28 8.72 23.14
C ARG A 696 -0.70 7.65 23.61
N TRP A 697 -0.78 7.43 24.91
CA TRP A 697 -1.58 6.34 25.49
C TRP A 697 -2.98 6.79 25.91
N GLY A 698 -3.17 8.09 26.10
CA GLY A 698 -4.47 8.72 26.29
C GLY A 698 -4.33 10.10 26.90
N GLY A 699 -5.30 11.00 26.65
CA GLY A 699 -5.30 12.34 27.25
C GLY A 699 -4.01 13.11 26.98
N ASP A 700 -3.32 13.48 28.04
CA ASP A 700 -2.02 14.19 28.09
C ASP A 700 -0.82 13.27 28.35
N GLU A 701 -1.03 11.95 28.36
CA GLU A 701 0.00 10.95 28.65
C GLU A 701 0.71 10.47 27.38
N PHE A 702 2.04 10.60 27.37
CA PHE A 702 2.94 10.07 26.36
C PHE A 702 3.82 8.96 26.95
N VAL A 703 4.07 7.92 26.16
CA VAL A 703 4.95 6.80 26.53
C VAL A 703 6.05 6.65 25.50
N ILE A 704 7.29 6.51 25.99
CA ILE A 704 8.49 6.51 25.18
C ILE A 704 9.34 5.29 25.53
N GLY A 705 9.71 4.48 24.54
CA GLY A 705 10.64 3.37 24.68
C GLY A 705 11.95 3.68 23.97
N MET A 706 13.07 3.51 24.66
CA MET A 706 14.40 3.85 24.14
C MET A 706 15.31 2.63 24.25
N TYR A 707 15.45 1.89 23.14
CA TYR A 707 16.24 0.67 23.07
C TYR A 707 17.74 0.98 23.13
N GLY A 708 18.48 0.22 23.95
CA GLY A 708 19.91 0.42 24.16
C GLY A 708 20.26 1.61 25.06
N MET A 709 19.26 2.26 25.67
CA MET A 709 19.46 3.36 26.61
C MET A 709 19.19 2.92 28.05
N THR A 710 19.95 3.47 28.99
CA THR A 710 19.71 3.31 30.43
C THR A 710 18.65 4.30 30.93
N LYS A 711 18.15 4.13 32.16
CA LYS A 711 17.28 5.15 32.80
C LYS A 711 17.98 6.48 33.01
N PHE A 712 19.31 6.50 33.09
CA PHE A 712 20.07 7.75 33.15
C PHE A 712 20.06 8.48 31.80
N ASP A 713 20.34 7.77 30.70
CA ASP A 713 20.32 8.34 29.36
C ASP A 713 18.92 8.85 28.98
N GLY A 714 17.89 8.06 29.30
CA GLY A 714 16.50 8.45 29.10
C GLY A 714 16.09 9.68 29.91
N GLN A 715 16.57 9.81 31.15
CA GLN A 715 16.32 11.01 31.96
C GLN A 715 16.94 12.25 31.33
N GLN A 716 18.22 12.20 30.95
CA GLN A 716 18.93 13.34 30.35
C GLN A 716 18.24 13.80 29.07
N ARG A 717 17.87 12.85 28.20
CA ARG A 717 17.17 13.17 26.96
C ARG A 717 15.82 13.84 27.19
N LEU A 718 15.04 13.37 28.17
CA LEU A 718 13.77 14.02 28.47
C LEU A 718 13.96 15.40 29.13
N MET A 719 15.04 15.59 29.88
CA MET A 719 15.40 16.92 30.38
C MET A 719 15.70 17.88 29.21
N ASP A 720 16.44 17.45 28.19
CA ASP A 720 16.68 18.28 26.99
C ASP A 720 15.39 18.67 26.26
N VAL A 721 14.41 17.74 26.18
CA VAL A 721 13.09 18.03 25.63
C VAL A 721 12.32 19.02 26.50
N LEU A 722 12.40 18.87 27.82
CA LEU A 722 11.76 19.78 28.77
C LEU A 722 12.33 21.19 28.68
N GLU A 723 13.66 21.33 28.60
CA GLU A 723 14.34 22.62 28.40
C GLU A 723 13.95 23.27 27.06
N THR A 724 13.83 22.46 26.00
CA THR A 724 13.34 22.96 24.70
C THR A 724 11.91 23.48 24.83
N LEU A 725 11.04 22.75 25.54
CA LEU A 725 9.65 23.16 25.76
C LEU A 725 9.55 24.44 26.61
N HIS A 726 10.45 24.65 27.58
CA HIS A 726 10.51 25.88 28.39
C HIS A 726 10.75 27.15 27.57
N LEU A 727 11.43 27.01 26.43
CA LEU A 727 11.71 28.12 25.51
C LEU A 727 10.53 28.41 24.58
N GLU A 728 9.57 27.48 24.46
CA GLU A 728 8.39 27.66 23.61
C GLU A 728 7.31 28.49 24.30
N GLU A 729 6.72 29.42 23.54
CA GLU A 729 5.62 30.27 23.99
C GLU A 729 4.38 29.95 23.16
N PHE A 730 3.34 29.46 23.83
CA PHE A 730 2.07 29.11 23.21
C PHE A 730 1.16 30.34 23.21
N THR A 731 0.41 30.52 22.12
CA THR A 731 -0.57 31.61 22.00
C THR A 731 -1.97 31.01 21.92
N ALA A 732 -2.83 31.37 22.87
CA ALA A 732 -4.23 30.97 22.90
C ALA A 732 -5.07 31.74 21.86
N THR A 733 -6.30 31.31 21.62
CA THR A 733 -7.22 31.95 20.66
C THR A 733 -7.59 33.39 21.02
N ASP A 734 -7.44 33.76 22.29
CA ASP A 734 -7.62 35.11 22.82
C ASP A 734 -6.34 35.97 22.76
N HIS A 735 -5.29 35.49 22.07
CA HIS A 735 -3.95 36.07 22.00
C HIS A 735 -3.18 36.10 23.32
N THR A 736 -3.66 35.43 24.37
CA THR A 736 -2.91 35.28 25.62
C THR A 736 -1.73 34.34 25.41
N LYS A 737 -0.54 34.78 25.85
CA LYS A 737 0.67 33.96 25.79
C LYS A 737 0.91 33.21 27.08
N PHE A 738 1.30 31.94 26.97
CA PHE A 738 1.58 31.08 28.13
C PHE A 738 2.65 30.04 27.80
N ARG A 739 3.16 29.36 28.83
CA ARG A 739 4.14 28.27 28.70
C ARG A 739 3.60 27.00 29.30
N VAL A 740 4.12 25.88 28.83
CA VAL A 740 3.72 24.53 29.24
C VAL A 740 4.97 23.78 29.70
N THR A 741 4.79 22.92 30.70
CA THR A 741 5.82 22.02 31.21
C THR A 741 5.26 20.59 31.25
N PHE A 742 6.12 19.61 31.48
CA PHE A 742 5.69 18.25 31.76
C PHE A 742 6.45 17.65 32.92
N SER A 743 5.83 16.65 33.54
CA SER A 743 6.50 15.75 34.48
C SER A 743 6.70 14.40 33.81
N ALA A 744 7.83 13.74 34.07
CA ALA A 744 8.10 12.41 33.53
C ALA A 744 8.72 11.47 34.57
N GLY A 745 8.42 10.19 34.43
CA GLY A 745 9.00 9.09 35.20
C GLY A 745 9.69 8.09 34.27
N VAL A 746 10.86 7.58 34.68
CA VAL A 746 11.71 6.71 33.85
C VAL A 746 12.04 5.42 34.58
N ALA A 747 11.88 4.28 33.90
CA ALA A 747 12.22 2.94 34.39
C ALA A 747 13.09 2.21 33.36
N GLN A 748 13.89 1.25 33.81
CA GLN A 748 14.82 0.49 32.96
C GLN A 748 14.61 -1.02 33.08
N TYR A 749 14.57 -1.70 31.94
CA TYR A 749 14.75 -3.14 31.85
C TYR A 749 16.24 -3.51 32.00
N PRO A 750 16.58 -4.57 32.75
CA PRO A 750 15.70 -5.43 33.55
C PRO A 750 15.53 -4.97 35.01
N GLU A 751 16.19 -3.89 35.43
CA GLU A 751 16.30 -3.46 36.83
C GLU A 751 14.95 -3.14 37.49
N ASP A 752 14.09 -2.42 36.80
CA ASP A 752 12.83 -1.87 37.32
C ASP A 752 11.60 -2.65 36.79
N GLY A 753 11.83 -3.75 36.06
CA GLY A 753 10.77 -4.59 35.49
C GLY A 753 11.25 -5.44 34.31
N THR A 754 10.59 -6.58 34.08
CA THR A 754 10.89 -7.53 32.99
C THR A 754 9.87 -7.52 31.86
N GLU A 755 8.68 -7.00 32.11
CA GLU A 755 7.56 -6.88 31.16
C GLU A 755 7.12 -5.42 31.02
N VAL A 756 6.50 -5.05 29.89
CA VAL A 756 6.01 -3.67 29.65
C VAL A 756 5.12 -3.18 30.80
N GLN A 757 4.24 -4.03 31.31
CA GLN A 757 3.35 -3.65 32.43
C GLN A 757 4.09 -3.40 33.75
N SER A 758 5.16 -4.15 34.01
CA SER A 758 5.99 -3.95 35.20
C SER A 758 6.81 -2.66 35.09
N LEU A 759 7.42 -2.40 33.93
CA LEU A 759 8.16 -1.18 33.67
C LEU A 759 7.26 0.06 33.68
N TYR A 760 6.06 -0.06 33.12
CA TYR A 760 5.07 1.02 33.15
C TYR A 760 4.69 1.38 34.58
N ARG A 761 4.43 0.40 35.45
CA ARG A 761 4.13 0.65 36.88
C ARG A 761 5.29 1.35 37.59
N SER A 762 6.52 0.95 37.33
CA SER A 762 7.72 1.57 37.92
C SER A 762 7.93 3.01 37.42
N ALA A 763 7.73 3.25 36.12
CA ALA A 763 7.81 4.60 35.55
C ALA A 763 6.67 5.50 36.05
N ASP A 764 5.46 4.97 36.20
CA ASP A 764 4.29 5.71 36.69
C ASP A 764 4.46 6.11 38.16
N ALA A 765 5.05 5.24 38.99
CA ALA A 765 5.42 5.59 40.36
C ALA A 765 6.42 6.75 40.42
N ALA A 766 7.44 6.75 39.55
CA ALA A 766 8.40 7.86 39.44
C ALA A 766 7.74 9.15 38.93
N LEU A 767 6.79 9.05 37.98
CA LEU A 767 6.00 10.18 37.50
C LEU A 767 5.12 10.78 38.61
N TYR A 768 4.47 9.94 39.41
CA TYR A 768 3.70 10.39 40.56
C TYR A 768 4.58 11.15 41.56
N GLN A 769 5.77 10.65 41.86
CA GLN A 769 6.75 11.36 42.67
C GLN A 769 7.13 12.71 42.02
N ALA A 770 7.41 12.76 40.72
CA ALA A 770 7.74 14.00 40.02
C ALA A 770 6.64 15.06 40.19
N LYS A 771 5.38 14.65 40.07
CA LYS A 771 4.21 15.52 40.29
C LYS A 771 4.09 16.02 41.73
N THR A 772 4.34 15.17 42.73
CA THR A 772 4.25 15.54 44.16
C THR A 772 5.39 16.45 44.63
N VAL A 773 6.60 16.30 44.09
CA VAL A 773 7.78 17.11 44.46
C VAL A 773 7.78 18.49 43.77
N GLY A 774 6.76 18.78 42.97
CA GLY A 774 6.51 20.13 42.45
C GLY A 774 6.36 20.23 40.94
N ARG A 775 6.23 19.11 40.21
CA ARG A 775 6.12 19.06 38.73
C ARG A 775 7.36 19.60 38.01
N ASP A 776 7.30 19.70 36.68
CA ASP A 776 8.35 20.28 35.83
C ASP A 776 9.72 19.59 36.01
N ARG A 777 9.72 18.26 35.97
CA ARG A 777 10.93 17.46 36.18
C ARG A 777 10.79 16.03 35.67
N VAL A 778 11.93 15.40 35.48
CA VAL A 778 12.05 13.99 35.13
C VAL A 778 12.69 13.24 36.28
N LEU A 779 11.99 12.26 36.86
CA LEU A 779 12.52 11.38 37.91
C LEU A 779 12.74 9.96 37.38
N ARG A 780 13.72 9.27 37.98
CA ARG A 780 13.99 7.85 37.72
C ARG A 780 13.33 7.02 38.80
N CYS A 781 12.94 5.80 38.46
CA CYS A 781 12.53 4.82 39.45
C CYS A 781 13.73 4.51 40.38
N GLU A 782 13.52 4.68 41.67
CA GLU A 782 14.41 4.15 42.69
C GLU A 782 14.15 2.63 42.78
N SER A 783 15.21 1.83 42.76
CA SER A 783 15.09 0.37 42.86
C SER A 783 14.48 0.01 44.22
N ILE A 784 13.39 -0.78 44.20
CA ILE A 784 12.76 -1.33 45.42
C ILE A 784 13.69 -2.32 46.09
#